data_AF-A0A2A2Y0N1-F1
#
_entry.id   AF-A0A2A2Y0N1-F1
#
_cell.length_a   1.000
_cell.length_b   1.000
_cell.length_c   1.000
_cell.angle_alpha   90.00
_cell.angle_beta   90.00
_cell.angle_gamma   90.00
#
_symmetry.space_group_name_H-M   'P 1'
#
loop_
_entity.id
_entity.type
_entity.pdbx_description
1 polymer ?
#
loop_
_entity_poly.entity_id
_entity_poly.type
_entity_poly.pdbx_seq_one_letter_code
_entity_poly.pdbx_strand_id
1 'polypeptide(L)'
;MKNLSPRPSRPLIAFAALLAMGSLAPAAVISFDGTTTYTQDFQTMTGTAIATSSFAGSTMTELTTLSGGSAGVQGWFIYGLGWTTAAAKWQGADAGGSSTGGFRQLYDTSGGRALGSQGSGSAYGFFGLVLQNTSSSTIDTLQLSYDAFINRNPSTTINQYPLSYLVSATDVSTSTALGAAGTFGAAMTATTMGFSTPSTGTGAASGTAAAISPMFKIGTKAGNLTGLGWGAGQFLYLAWKETDEGGSDALAGVDNFSLSAPVIRNLVWNLAGSGIWDASTSNWTNNATPTAYAAGDGVTFSGTGGTITLSGALAPLSVNVSNASGTYVFSGATAGDKITGATALTKAGAGSLQLTSDNDYSGGTSINGGTVIIDGAGRLGTGTIALAGGTLQLAAGTYTVANALSVGAAGGSIEAVEDRTISGAAAISGALTKLGAGTLTLGGTISSSAGAAFNVAAGDLVLGQASGIVKVFANSTLTGNLVLGGPIRFDVNGSSTISGPGAIKVVSSGALFSNTSGDVGGTITSEIILNSTGAAFTKGAWTGTTYTPSTTFATTIGGTNGGSLSVNKLSGNSDVDISNNSTTGGGTMPLTLTGVSTYTGNTTINANTPTAGANLVLGINNALPTTTGIIVGTKTGVRLPVIDLNGYSQQVAYLADGALVSVSQYLTITNNGTTASVLTLGGDTSPGTGFSGYLSDGNGGLSLVKTGSNTQTLSSFGAFNGGVTVNGGVLRVIAANGATSSSALGTGGVVVGGTGQLFLATTITNDLTVNAGGRLAGNGATGAVTVNSSGVLAAGTNPGQLNAATLTTNGLATLKSGSVLEWKVNDAAGLAGVGYDTFAFGAGLDLSNLSAANKAIIRVVSFANPGDLAFGNSTAFANGQARTFTLANVASITMPGSTNNITDLFTYDLAQFRFADGTQSDLANWSLAFDGSAINLAYASAIPEPSTYGLGLGCLALAFVAVRRRRQSAPKA
;
A
#
# COMPACT_ATOMS: atom_id res chain seq x y z
N MET A 1 35.45 44.80 25.65
CA MET A 1 34.47 44.75 24.55
C MET A 1 33.09 44.76 25.21
N LYS A 2 32.51 45.93 25.49
CA LYS A 2 31.45 46.58 24.69
C LYS A 2 30.38 45.59 24.20
N ASN A 3 29.26 45.50 24.92
CA ASN A 3 27.93 45.83 24.38
C ASN A 3 26.89 45.91 25.50
N LEU A 4 26.31 47.10 25.62
CA LEU A 4 25.24 47.50 26.52
C LEU A 4 23.88 47.10 25.93
N SER A 5 22.97 46.68 26.80
CA SER A 5 21.52 46.74 26.56
C SER A 5 21.04 48.20 26.49
N PRO A 6 19.97 48.48 25.73
CA PRO A 6 19.00 49.47 26.17
C PRO A 6 17.55 48.97 26.13
N ARG A 7 16.81 49.44 27.14
CA ARG A 7 15.35 49.40 27.30
C ARG A 7 14.65 50.17 26.15
N PRO A 8 13.38 49.85 25.83
CA PRO A 8 12.61 50.63 24.87
C PRO A 8 12.23 52.00 25.44
N SER A 9 12.53 53.03 24.65
CA SER A 9 12.28 54.45 24.86
C SER A 9 10.80 54.82 24.62
N ARG A 10 10.24 55.61 25.54
CA ARG A 10 9.01 56.39 25.37
C ARG A 10 9.29 57.50 24.34
N PRO A 11 8.43 57.78 23.35
CA PRO A 11 8.57 59.00 22.56
C PRO A 11 7.78 60.14 23.19
N LEU A 12 8.51 61.23 23.42
CA LEU A 12 8.01 62.59 23.61
C LEU A 12 7.26 63.05 22.36
N ILE A 13 6.17 63.76 22.59
CA ILE A 13 5.39 64.52 21.62
C ILE A 13 6.23 65.74 21.18
N ALA A 14 6.51 65.86 19.88
CA ALA A 14 7.06 67.06 19.27
C ALA A 14 5.99 67.73 18.39
N PHE A 15 5.65 68.96 18.77
CA PHE A 15 4.83 69.91 18.01
C PHE A 15 5.58 70.32 16.72
N ALA A 16 4.95 70.14 15.57
CA ALA A 16 5.34 70.80 14.31
C ALA A 16 4.07 71.38 13.66
N ALA A 17 4.21 72.64 13.24
CA ALA A 17 3.13 73.55 12.90
C ALA A 17 2.28 73.10 11.70
N LEU A 18 0.96 73.22 11.90
CA LEU A 18 -0.11 72.95 10.97
C LEU A 18 -0.23 74.11 9.96
N LEU A 19 0.19 73.87 8.72
CA LEU A 19 -0.19 74.70 7.58
C LEU A 19 -1.58 74.25 7.12
N ALA A 20 -2.52 75.19 7.10
CA ALA A 20 -3.92 74.95 6.79
C ALA A 20 -4.11 74.41 5.36
N MET A 21 -4.55 73.15 5.28
CA MET A 21 -5.43 72.64 4.24
C MET A 21 -6.45 71.75 4.96
N GLY A 22 -7.74 72.11 4.88
CA GLY A 22 -8.81 71.43 5.60
C GLY A 22 -8.88 69.95 5.24
N SER A 23 -8.51 69.09 6.19
CA SER A 23 -8.95 67.70 6.20
C SER A 23 -10.03 67.60 7.26
N LEU A 24 -11.26 67.31 6.81
CA LEU A 24 -12.35 66.89 7.68
C LEU A 24 -11.86 65.66 8.46
N ALA A 25 -11.99 65.68 9.78
CA ALA A 25 -11.74 64.49 10.59
C ALA A 25 -12.60 63.32 10.03
N PRO A 26 -12.06 62.09 9.93
CA PRO A 26 -12.86 60.95 9.51
C PRO A 26 -14.05 60.79 10.45
N ALA A 27 -15.21 60.40 9.90
CA ALA A 27 -16.45 60.22 10.65
C ALA A 27 -16.25 59.23 11.81
N ALA A 28 -16.79 59.53 12.98
CA ALA A 28 -16.53 58.76 14.19
C ALA A 28 -17.46 57.54 14.27
N VAL A 29 -17.02 56.38 13.76
CA VAL A 29 -17.74 55.11 13.95
C VAL A 29 -17.62 54.60 15.39
N ILE A 30 -18.61 53.83 15.85
CA ILE A 30 -18.56 53.22 17.19
C ILE A 30 -17.66 51.99 17.19
N SER A 31 -16.65 51.95 18.06
CA SER A 31 -15.87 50.73 18.31
C SER A 31 -16.69 49.74 19.15
N PHE A 32 -16.88 48.53 18.64
CA PHE A 32 -17.62 47.47 19.32
C PHE A 32 -16.68 46.29 19.63
N ASP A 33 -16.44 46.05 20.92
CA ASP A 33 -15.48 45.06 21.42
C ASP A 33 -16.07 43.63 21.55
N GLY A 34 -17.36 43.45 21.25
CA GLY A 34 -18.05 42.17 21.37
C GLY A 34 -18.37 41.72 22.80
N THR A 35 -18.15 42.56 23.80
CA THR A 35 -18.40 42.26 25.23
C THR A 35 -19.24 43.32 25.94
N THR A 36 -19.12 44.58 25.52
CA THR A 36 -19.85 45.71 26.07
C THR A 36 -21.15 45.91 25.31
N THR A 37 -22.26 46.13 26.03
CA THR A 37 -23.53 46.52 25.41
C THR A 37 -23.44 47.97 24.95
N TYR A 38 -23.67 48.23 23.66
CA TYR A 38 -23.80 49.58 23.13
C TYR A 38 -25.25 50.06 23.29
N THR A 39 -25.46 51.27 23.81
CA THR A 39 -26.78 51.86 23.98
C THR A 39 -26.85 53.28 23.42
N GLN A 40 -27.99 53.66 22.86
CA GLN A 40 -28.29 55.03 22.43
C GLN A 40 -29.73 55.40 22.81
N ASP A 41 -29.91 56.44 23.62
CA ASP A 41 -31.21 56.92 24.11
C ASP A 41 -31.63 58.28 23.55
N PHE A 42 -30.90 58.84 22.57
CA PHE A 42 -31.06 60.17 21.94
C PHE A 42 -31.41 61.38 22.84
N GLN A 43 -31.47 61.23 24.17
CA GLN A 43 -31.76 62.28 25.14
C GLN A 43 -30.66 63.35 25.15
N THR A 44 -29.49 62.97 24.65
CA THR A 44 -28.34 63.84 24.41
C THR A 44 -28.57 64.87 23.30
N MET A 45 -29.59 64.70 22.46
CA MET A 45 -29.96 65.67 21.43
C MET A 45 -30.81 66.79 22.04
N THR A 46 -30.18 67.93 22.36
CA THR A 46 -30.82 69.01 23.13
C THR A 46 -31.46 70.10 22.28
N GLY A 47 -31.46 69.96 20.94
CA GLY A 47 -32.11 70.93 20.06
C GLY A 47 -33.60 71.07 20.38
N THR A 48 -34.12 72.30 20.35
CA THR A 48 -35.55 72.61 20.55
C THR A 48 -36.16 73.45 19.43
N ALA A 49 -35.36 73.81 18.41
CA ALA A 49 -35.79 74.56 17.24
C ALA A 49 -35.49 73.80 15.94
N ILE A 50 -36.28 74.09 14.89
CA ILE A 50 -36.07 73.59 13.53
C ILE A 50 -34.86 74.34 12.95
N ALA A 51 -33.66 73.81 13.18
CA ALA A 51 -32.43 74.25 12.53
C ALA A 51 -32.24 73.42 11.26
N THR A 52 -32.29 74.06 10.09
CA THR A 52 -32.13 73.35 8.82
C THR A 52 -30.67 73.23 8.43
N SER A 53 -30.22 72.04 8.05
CA SER A 53 -28.90 71.83 7.44
C SER A 53 -29.07 71.17 6.07
N SER A 54 -28.39 71.72 5.06
CA SER A 54 -28.29 71.09 3.75
C SER A 54 -27.14 70.08 3.76
N PHE A 55 -27.37 68.92 3.15
CA PHE A 55 -26.33 67.94 2.92
C PHE A 55 -26.45 67.38 1.49
N ALA A 56 -25.33 66.90 0.96
CA ALA A 56 -25.29 66.34 -0.38
C ALA A 56 -26.07 65.02 -0.44
N GLY A 57 -26.86 64.87 -1.50
CA GLY A 57 -27.52 63.62 -1.80
C GLY A 57 -26.54 62.48 -2.00
N SER A 58 -26.92 61.27 -1.58
CA SER A 58 -26.09 60.07 -1.66
C SER A 58 -24.76 60.15 -0.91
N THR A 59 -24.66 60.99 0.13
CA THR A 59 -23.48 61.07 1.03
C THR A 59 -23.86 60.62 2.44
N MET A 60 -23.03 59.77 3.06
CA MET A 60 -23.13 59.45 4.48
C MET A 60 -22.80 60.69 5.30
N THR A 61 -23.77 61.19 6.06
CA THR A 61 -23.61 62.39 6.89
C THR A 61 -23.78 62.03 8.36
N GLU A 62 -22.73 62.24 9.16
CA GLU A 62 -22.77 61.94 10.60
C GLU A 62 -23.59 62.99 11.35
N LEU A 63 -24.45 62.54 12.26
CA LEU A 63 -25.41 63.37 12.96
C LEU A 63 -24.75 64.46 13.83
N THR A 64 -23.57 64.17 14.39
CA THR A 64 -22.79 65.11 15.23
C THR A 64 -22.31 66.34 14.48
N THR A 65 -22.22 66.25 13.14
CA THR A 65 -21.83 67.38 12.28
C THR A 65 -22.99 68.32 11.96
N LEU A 66 -24.22 67.93 12.28
CA LEU A 66 -25.44 68.65 11.96
C LEU A 66 -25.86 69.59 13.10
N SER A 67 -26.43 70.74 12.74
CA SER A 67 -26.94 71.69 13.72
C SER A 67 -28.08 71.08 14.54
N GLY A 68 -27.93 71.02 15.86
CA GLY A 68 -28.84 70.32 16.78
C GLY A 68 -28.47 68.87 17.10
N GLY A 69 -27.52 68.27 16.37
CA GLY A 69 -27.05 66.88 16.57
C GLY A 69 -26.42 66.59 17.94
N SER A 70 -25.88 67.60 18.63
CA SER A 70 -25.30 67.52 19.98
C SER A 70 -24.21 66.45 20.17
N ALA A 71 -23.56 66.42 21.34
CA ALA A 71 -22.58 65.38 21.69
C ALA A 71 -23.31 64.14 22.24
N GLY A 72 -22.94 62.94 21.79
CA GLY A 72 -23.53 61.68 22.29
C GLY A 72 -24.40 60.91 21.29
N VAL A 73 -24.28 61.21 19.99
CA VAL A 73 -24.88 60.47 18.87
C VAL A 73 -23.81 60.04 17.85
N GLN A 74 -22.56 59.86 18.31
CA GLN A 74 -21.45 59.42 17.45
C GLN A 74 -21.80 58.11 16.76
N GLY A 75 -21.37 57.97 15.51
CA GLY A 75 -21.62 56.78 14.70
C GLY A 75 -23.04 56.65 14.17
N TRP A 76 -23.94 57.60 14.46
CA TRP A 76 -25.25 57.69 13.81
C TRP A 76 -25.19 58.58 12.58
N PHE A 77 -25.78 58.11 11.49
CA PHE A 77 -25.70 58.72 10.18
C PHE A 77 -27.08 58.85 9.54
N ILE A 78 -27.18 59.82 8.64
CA ILE A 78 -28.26 59.92 7.66
C ILE A 78 -27.69 59.82 6.24
N TYR A 79 -28.46 59.25 5.33
CA TYR A 79 -28.09 59.07 3.93
C TYR A 79 -29.31 59.25 3.03
N GLY A 80 -29.28 60.23 2.13
CA GLY A 80 -30.34 60.43 1.13
C GLY A 80 -30.12 59.55 -0.09
N LEU A 81 -31.11 58.77 -0.53
CA LEU A 81 -30.94 57.87 -1.66
C LEU A 81 -31.37 58.55 -2.98
N GLY A 82 -30.48 58.64 -3.98
CA GLY A 82 -30.85 59.12 -5.32
C GLY A 82 -31.12 60.63 -5.43
N TRP A 83 -30.76 61.42 -4.42
CA TRP A 83 -30.84 62.88 -4.46
C TRP A 83 -29.68 63.46 -5.28
N THR A 84 -29.98 64.28 -6.28
CA THR A 84 -29.00 64.83 -7.23
C THR A 84 -28.57 66.27 -6.89
N THR A 85 -29.22 66.92 -5.93
CA THR A 85 -28.91 68.28 -5.45
C THR A 85 -28.92 68.33 -3.92
N ALA A 86 -28.06 69.18 -3.32
CA ALA A 86 -28.06 69.40 -1.88
C ALA A 86 -29.33 70.17 -1.47
N ALA A 87 -30.12 69.59 -0.57
CA ALA A 87 -31.37 70.16 -0.07
C ALA A 87 -31.37 70.17 1.46
N ALA A 88 -32.13 71.08 2.07
CA ALA A 88 -32.33 71.16 3.52
C ALA A 88 -33.16 69.96 4.01
N LYS A 89 -32.51 68.80 4.13
CA LYS A 89 -33.16 67.52 4.46
C LYS A 89 -32.92 67.09 5.90
N TRP A 90 -32.04 67.79 6.61
CA TRP A 90 -31.98 67.78 8.06
C TRP A 90 -32.78 68.97 8.57
N GLN A 91 -33.74 68.71 9.44
CA GLN A 91 -34.71 69.70 9.89
C GLN A 91 -34.61 69.97 11.41
N GLY A 92 -33.50 69.59 12.03
CA GLY A 92 -33.24 69.87 13.45
C GLY A 92 -34.22 69.16 14.37
N ALA A 93 -34.72 69.87 15.38
CA ALA A 93 -35.64 69.34 16.38
C ALA A 93 -37.11 69.73 16.09
N ASP A 94 -38.02 68.76 16.16
CA ASP A 94 -39.45 68.95 15.89
C ASP A 94 -40.36 68.31 16.94
N ALA A 95 -41.33 69.09 17.43
CA ALA A 95 -42.36 68.66 18.36
C ALA A 95 -43.59 68.03 17.67
N GLY A 96 -43.49 67.71 16.37
CA GLY A 96 -44.58 67.14 15.56
C GLY A 96 -45.40 68.18 14.79
N GLY A 97 -44.94 69.43 14.76
CA GLY A 97 -45.67 70.57 14.16
C GLY A 97 -45.34 70.81 12.68
N SER A 98 -44.22 70.29 12.18
CA SER A 98 -43.80 70.52 10.79
C SER A 98 -44.55 69.63 9.78
N SER A 99 -44.73 70.16 8.57
CA SER A 99 -45.16 69.39 7.40
C SER A 99 -44.02 69.18 6.39
N THR A 100 -42.78 69.53 6.75
CA THR A 100 -41.63 69.48 5.84
C THR A 100 -40.94 68.12 5.91
N GLY A 101 -40.77 67.47 4.75
CA GLY A 101 -40.09 66.19 4.65
C GLY A 101 -38.60 66.28 4.96
N GLY A 102 -38.11 65.36 5.80
CA GLY A 102 -36.70 65.26 6.16
C GLY A 102 -36.43 64.41 7.40
N PHE A 103 -35.14 64.22 7.68
CA PHE A 103 -34.64 63.59 8.91
C PHE A 103 -34.55 64.62 10.03
N ARG A 104 -34.82 64.19 11.25
CA ARG A 104 -34.90 65.08 12.41
C ARG A 104 -34.79 64.36 13.73
N GLN A 105 -34.48 65.14 14.75
CA GLN A 105 -34.72 64.81 16.14
C GLN A 105 -36.19 65.05 16.46
N LEU A 106 -36.90 64.01 16.86
CA LEU A 106 -38.23 64.14 17.44
C LEU A 106 -38.07 64.56 18.89
N TYR A 107 -38.94 65.44 19.38
CA TYR A 107 -39.00 65.76 20.79
C TYR A 107 -40.42 66.00 21.29
N ASP A 108 -40.60 65.97 22.61
CA ASP A 108 -41.85 66.34 23.25
C ASP A 108 -41.66 67.24 24.50
N THR A 109 -42.78 67.71 25.06
CA THR A 109 -42.83 68.57 26.25
C THR A 109 -42.48 67.85 27.55
N SER A 110 -42.42 66.51 27.56
CA SER A 110 -42.01 65.70 28.70
C SER A 110 -40.50 65.42 28.72
N GLY A 111 -39.78 65.87 27.70
CA GLY A 111 -38.33 65.70 27.58
C GLY A 111 -37.92 64.50 26.74
N GLY A 112 -38.85 63.70 26.20
CA GLY A 112 -38.52 62.56 25.33
C GLY A 112 -37.86 63.00 24.02
N ARG A 113 -36.95 62.17 23.48
CA ARG A 113 -36.22 62.40 22.24
C ARG A 113 -36.15 61.12 21.41
N ALA A 114 -36.13 61.23 20.08
CA ALA A 114 -35.90 60.11 19.19
C ALA A 114 -35.24 60.59 17.89
N LEU A 115 -34.56 59.70 17.17
CA LEU A 115 -34.07 59.99 15.81
C LEU A 115 -35.03 59.38 14.79
N GLY A 116 -35.46 60.18 13.81
CA GLY A 116 -36.38 59.68 12.81
C GLY A 116 -36.52 60.57 11.60
N SER A 117 -37.62 60.37 10.88
CA SER A 117 -37.91 61.09 9.65
C SER A 117 -39.41 61.24 9.43
N GLN A 118 -39.75 62.20 8.57
CA GLN A 118 -41.09 62.42 8.05
C GLN A 118 -41.05 62.34 6.54
N GLY A 119 -41.81 61.41 5.96
CA GLY A 119 -41.75 60.99 4.56
C GLY A 119 -42.11 62.00 3.47
N SER A 120 -42.66 63.17 3.77
CA SER A 120 -43.48 63.91 2.79
C SER A 120 -42.78 64.18 1.44
N GLY A 121 -43.12 63.39 0.41
CA GLY A 121 -42.80 63.52 -1.03
C GLY A 121 -41.34 63.74 -1.40
N SER A 122 -40.41 63.66 -0.44
CA SER A 122 -39.06 64.22 -0.60
C SER A 122 -38.06 63.74 0.46
N ALA A 123 -38.45 62.87 1.39
CA ALA A 123 -37.61 62.37 2.48
C ALA A 123 -37.17 60.91 2.28
N TYR A 124 -36.73 60.59 1.07
CA TYR A 124 -36.29 59.24 0.72
C TYR A 124 -34.84 58.98 1.15
N GLY A 125 -34.64 58.05 2.09
CA GLY A 125 -33.29 57.71 2.54
C GLY A 125 -33.23 56.86 3.80
N PHE A 126 -32.09 56.87 4.47
CA PHE A 126 -31.78 56.02 5.59
C PHE A 126 -31.30 56.86 6.77
N PHE A 127 -31.67 56.44 7.97
CA PHE A 127 -30.98 56.82 9.20
C PHE A 127 -30.55 55.55 9.93
N GLY A 128 -29.41 55.59 10.60
CA GLY A 128 -28.84 54.36 11.13
C GLY A 128 -27.51 54.55 11.82
N LEU A 129 -26.93 53.43 12.23
CA LEU A 129 -25.72 53.32 13.02
C LEU A 129 -24.63 52.58 12.21
N VAL A 130 -23.38 53.00 12.37
CA VAL A 130 -22.21 52.29 11.86
C VAL A 130 -21.27 51.97 13.03
N LEU A 131 -20.95 50.68 13.19
CA LEU A 131 -20.00 50.18 14.19
C LEU A 131 -18.82 49.49 13.51
N GLN A 132 -17.66 49.50 14.15
CA GLN A 132 -16.48 48.71 13.77
C GLN A 132 -16.25 47.59 14.79
N ASN A 133 -16.05 46.36 14.33
CA ASN A 133 -15.67 45.25 15.21
C ASN A 133 -14.20 45.42 15.61
N THR A 134 -13.97 45.80 16.87
CA THR A 134 -12.62 45.95 17.44
C THR A 134 -12.20 44.73 18.27
N SER A 135 -13.05 43.70 18.35
CA SER A 135 -12.70 42.43 18.97
C SER A 135 -11.72 41.62 18.11
N SER A 136 -11.08 40.61 18.71
CA SER A 136 -10.23 39.65 17.98
C SER A 136 -11.01 38.55 17.28
N SER A 137 -12.35 38.56 17.34
CA SER A 137 -13.21 37.44 16.97
C SER A 137 -14.28 37.86 15.97
N THR A 138 -14.74 36.90 15.15
CA THR A 138 -15.89 37.10 14.28
C THR A 138 -17.17 37.06 15.12
N ILE A 139 -17.98 38.10 15.02
CA ILE A 139 -19.26 38.19 15.71
C ILE A 139 -20.35 37.73 14.74
N ASP A 140 -20.98 36.60 15.04
CA ASP A 140 -22.00 36.04 14.16
C ASP A 140 -23.44 36.32 14.61
N THR A 141 -23.62 36.62 15.90
CA THR A 141 -24.92 36.96 16.47
C THR A 141 -24.85 38.23 17.32
N LEU A 142 -25.81 39.13 17.12
CA LEU A 142 -26.04 40.31 17.96
C LEU A 142 -27.48 40.31 18.45
N GLN A 143 -27.67 40.70 19.70
CA GLN A 143 -28.98 40.98 20.27
C GLN A 143 -29.24 42.48 20.13
N LEU A 144 -30.36 42.82 19.53
CA LEU A 144 -30.78 44.19 19.23
C LEU A 144 -32.12 44.48 19.91
N SER A 145 -32.25 45.66 20.52
CA SER A 145 -33.52 46.19 21.02
C SER A 145 -33.63 47.70 20.76
N TYR A 146 -34.82 48.21 20.49
CA TYR A 146 -35.12 49.65 20.44
C TYR A 146 -36.63 49.92 20.59
N ASP A 147 -36.98 51.15 20.90
CA ASP A 147 -38.36 51.64 20.95
C ASP A 147 -38.69 52.44 19.70
N ALA A 148 -39.82 52.13 19.06
CA ALA A 148 -40.34 52.91 17.94
C ALA A 148 -41.35 53.95 18.45
N PHE A 149 -41.20 55.20 18.03
CA PHE A 149 -42.02 56.33 18.44
C PHE A 149 -42.64 57.05 17.24
N ILE A 150 -43.76 57.72 17.49
CA ILE A 150 -44.40 58.66 16.56
C ILE A 150 -44.79 59.92 17.34
N ASN A 151 -44.51 61.10 16.78
CA ASN A 151 -44.88 62.38 17.38
C ASN A 151 -45.77 63.26 16.48
N ARG A 152 -46.24 62.73 15.34
CA ARG A 152 -47.26 63.36 14.47
C ARG A 152 -48.11 62.29 13.79
N ASN A 153 -49.44 62.47 13.78
CA ASN A 153 -50.37 61.55 13.13
C ASN A 153 -50.17 61.49 11.60
N PRO A 154 -50.32 60.31 10.97
CA PRO A 154 -50.37 60.20 9.52
C PRO A 154 -51.71 60.69 8.96
N SER A 155 -51.76 61.13 7.70
CA SER A 155 -53.04 61.52 7.09
C SER A 155 -53.93 60.32 6.76
N THR A 156 -53.38 59.26 6.12
CA THR A 156 -54.18 58.10 5.65
C THR A 156 -53.38 56.82 5.35
N THR A 157 -52.06 56.91 5.20
CA THR A 157 -51.18 55.81 4.75
C THR A 157 -50.23 55.38 5.87
N ILE A 158 -50.00 54.05 5.99
CA ILE A 158 -49.01 53.48 6.91
C ILE A 158 -47.63 53.71 6.33
N ASN A 159 -46.79 54.44 7.04
CA ASN A 159 -45.37 54.57 6.70
C ASN A 159 -44.56 53.37 7.26
N GLN A 160 -43.67 52.82 6.46
CA GLN A 160 -42.83 51.67 6.80
C GLN A 160 -41.36 52.07 7.00
N TYR A 161 -40.77 51.50 8.04
CA TYR A 161 -39.37 51.68 8.39
C TYR A 161 -38.69 50.31 8.47
N PRO A 162 -38.46 49.62 7.33
CA PRO A 162 -37.71 48.37 7.33
C PRO A 162 -36.28 48.62 7.83
N LEU A 163 -35.84 47.76 8.75
CA LEU A 163 -34.46 47.72 9.22
C LEU A 163 -33.67 46.74 8.37
N SER A 164 -32.51 47.17 7.88
CA SER A 164 -31.56 46.35 7.12
C SER A 164 -30.16 46.48 7.68
N TYR A 165 -29.30 45.50 7.38
CA TYR A 165 -27.89 45.52 7.79
C TYR A 165 -26.92 45.19 6.64
N LEU A 166 -25.67 45.59 6.77
CA LEU A 166 -24.56 45.22 5.89
C LEU A 166 -23.27 45.09 6.70
N VAL A 167 -22.55 43.99 6.51
CA VAL A 167 -21.16 43.84 6.95
C VAL A 167 -20.24 44.16 5.78
N SER A 168 -19.28 45.06 6.01
CA SER A 168 -18.39 45.58 4.97
C SER A 168 -16.96 45.73 5.49
N ALA A 169 -15.97 45.46 4.63
CA ALA A 169 -14.57 45.77 4.91
C ALA A 169 -14.24 47.27 4.70
N THR A 170 -15.12 47.98 3.99
CA THR A 170 -14.99 49.42 3.72
C THR A 170 -15.60 50.21 4.86
N ASP A 171 -14.83 51.17 5.39
CA ASP A 171 -15.27 52.20 6.34
C ASP A 171 -16.29 53.17 5.68
N VAL A 172 -16.88 54.06 6.46
CA VAL A 172 -17.81 55.09 6.02
C VAL A 172 -17.21 55.90 4.87
N SER A 173 -17.93 55.93 3.75
CA SER A 173 -17.51 56.58 2.51
C SER A 173 -18.29 57.87 2.25
N THR A 174 -17.60 58.91 1.78
CA THR A 174 -18.23 60.14 1.29
C THR A 174 -18.61 60.06 -0.19
N SER A 175 -18.50 58.88 -0.81
CA SER A 175 -18.86 58.66 -2.22
C SER A 175 -20.32 59.05 -2.47
N THR A 176 -20.56 59.80 -3.53
CA THR A 176 -21.90 60.20 -3.98
C THR A 176 -22.52 59.23 -4.99
N ALA A 177 -21.85 58.12 -5.30
CA ALA A 177 -22.36 57.14 -6.25
C ALA A 177 -23.44 56.25 -5.60
N LEU A 178 -24.56 56.07 -6.31
CA LEU A 178 -25.63 55.18 -5.88
C LEU A 178 -25.07 53.75 -5.72
N GLY A 179 -25.31 53.11 -4.57
CA GLY A 179 -24.82 51.75 -4.32
C GLY A 179 -23.38 51.65 -3.81
N ALA A 180 -22.69 52.77 -3.55
CA ALA A 180 -21.29 52.73 -3.13
C ALA A 180 -21.08 51.97 -1.81
N ALA A 181 -20.03 51.13 -1.77
CA ALA A 181 -19.57 50.49 -0.54
C ALA A 181 -19.21 51.55 0.52
N GLY A 182 -19.44 51.22 1.79
CA GLY A 182 -19.25 52.15 2.90
C GLY A 182 -20.41 53.14 3.09
N THR A 183 -21.58 52.90 2.48
CA THR A 183 -22.78 53.75 2.60
C THR A 183 -24.04 52.91 2.84
N PHE A 184 -25.10 53.53 3.37
CA PHE A 184 -26.44 52.89 3.45
C PHE A 184 -27.10 52.69 2.08
N GLY A 185 -26.53 53.25 1.00
CA GLY A 185 -27.00 53.02 -0.37
C GLY A 185 -26.55 51.70 -0.97
N ALA A 186 -25.57 51.02 -0.36
CA ALA A 186 -25.12 49.69 -0.79
C ALA A 186 -26.22 48.63 -0.63
N ALA A 187 -26.04 47.46 -1.25
CA ALA A 187 -26.98 46.36 -1.07
C ALA A 187 -26.94 45.86 0.39
N MET A 188 -28.04 46.07 1.13
CA MET A 188 -28.19 45.64 2.53
C MET A 188 -29.14 44.45 2.65
N THR A 189 -28.91 43.60 3.65
CA THR A 189 -29.75 42.46 4.00
C THR A 189 -30.93 42.93 4.84
N ALA A 190 -32.15 42.62 4.40
CA ALA A 190 -33.37 42.97 5.14
C ALA A 190 -33.50 42.15 6.43
N THR A 191 -34.10 42.75 7.46
CA THR A 191 -34.42 42.08 8.73
C THR A 191 -35.94 42.06 8.96
N THR A 192 -36.38 41.23 9.90
CA THR A 192 -37.76 41.26 10.42
C THR A 192 -37.96 42.33 11.50
N MET A 193 -36.91 43.06 11.86
CA MET A 193 -36.82 44.00 12.97
C MET A 193 -37.17 45.44 12.54
N GLY A 194 -37.92 45.62 11.46
CA GLY A 194 -38.48 46.94 11.08
C GLY A 194 -39.72 47.30 11.89
N PHE A 195 -40.23 48.52 11.69
CA PHE A 195 -41.51 48.94 12.25
C PHE A 195 -42.37 49.66 11.22
N SER A 196 -43.65 49.87 11.55
CA SER A 196 -44.57 50.65 10.72
C SER A 196 -45.41 51.54 11.62
N THR A 197 -45.77 52.71 11.10
CA THR A 197 -46.63 53.65 11.81
C THR A 197 -48.08 53.17 11.82
N PRO A 198 -48.89 53.49 12.85
CA PRO A 198 -50.32 53.18 12.84
C PRO A 198 -51.06 53.94 11.71
N SER A 199 -52.16 53.40 11.18
CA SER A 199 -52.96 54.07 10.12
C SER A 199 -53.80 55.25 10.62
N THR A 200 -54.04 55.35 11.93
CA THR A 200 -54.66 56.49 12.61
C THR A 200 -53.97 56.67 13.96
N GLY A 201 -53.69 57.90 14.37
CA GLY A 201 -52.96 58.15 15.62
C GLY A 201 -53.86 58.61 16.76
N THR A 202 -53.63 58.03 17.94
CA THR A 202 -54.00 58.47 19.31
C THR A 202 -55.28 59.33 19.49
N GLY A 203 -56.37 59.02 18.77
CA GLY A 203 -57.68 59.65 18.96
C GLY A 203 -57.99 60.89 18.10
N ALA A 204 -57.16 61.26 17.13
CA ALA A 204 -57.56 62.27 16.13
C ALA A 204 -58.38 61.62 14.98
N ALA A 205 -59.29 62.38 14.37
CA ALA A 205 -60.05 61.89 13.22
C ALA A 205 -59.11 61.57 12.03
N SER A 206 -59.37 60.46 11.33
CA SER A 206 -58.68 60.06 10.10
C SER A 206 -58.52 61.25 9.15
N GLY A 207 -57.33 61.49 8.62
CA GLY A 207 -57.03 62.66 7.78
C GLY A 207 -56.44 63.87 8.51
N THR A 208 -56.37 63.86 9.84
CA THR A 208 -55.91 65.03 10.62
C THR A 208 -54.44 64.90 11.04
N ALA A 209 -53.58 65.73 10.44
CA ALA A 209 -52.19 65.87 10.83
C ALA A 209 -52.06 66.70 12.13
N ALA A 210 -51.89 66.03 13.26
CA ALA A 210 -51.72 66.65 14.58
C ALA A 210 -50.42 66.20 15.24
N ALA A 211 -49.75 67.13 15.93
CA ALA A 211 -48.63 66.84 16.80
C ALA A 211 -49.09 65.98 17.99
N ILE A 212 -48.24 65.04 18.42
CA ILE A 212 -48.46 64.13 19.54
C ILE A 212 -47.38 64.43 20.58
N SER A 213 -47.79 64.98 21.73
CA SER A 213 -46.90 65.31 22.85
C SER A 213 -47.59 64.93 24.17
N PRO A 214 -47.02 64.03 25.00
CA PRO A 214 -45.75 63.30 24.80
C PRO A 214 -45.79 62.35 23.59
N MET A 215 -44.62 61.97 23.06
CA MET A 215 -44.53 61.08 21.89
C MET A 215 -45.19 59.73 22.19
N PHE A 216 -45.86 59.15 21.19
CA PHE A 216 -46.50 57.85 21.35
C PHE A 216 -45.53 56.72 21.00
N LYS A 217 -45.31 55.80 21.94
CA LYS A 217 -44.53 54.58 21.71
C LYS A 217 -45.37 53.56 20.93
N ILE A 218 -44.99 53.30 19.69
CA ILE A 218 -45.60 52.28 18.83
C ILE A 218 -45.35 50.88 19.43
N GLY A 219 -44.15 50.67 19.99
CA GLY A 219 -43.78 49.44 20.69
C GLY A 219 -42.27 49.26 20.80
N THR A 220 -41.84 48.31 21.61
CA THR A 220 -40.44 47.86 21.68
C THR A 220 -40.21 46.75 20.66
N LYS A 221 -39.15 46.85 19.87
CA LYS A 221 -38.66 45.81 18.96
C LYS A 221 -37.42 45.20 19.57
N ALA A 222 -37.41 43.88 19.77
CA ALA A 222 -36.26 43.13 20.30
C ALA A 222 -36.09 41.80 19.55
N GLY A 223 -34.84 41.43 19.24
CA GLY A 223 -34.54 40.20 18.49
C GLY A 223 -33.06 40.00 18.23
N ASN A 224 -32.72 38.89 17.56
CA ASN A 224 -31.35 38.55 17.21
C ASN A 224 -31.08 38.81 15.73
N LEU A 225 -29.93 39.40 15.41
CA LEU A 225 -29.32 39.35 14.09
C LEU A 225 -28.34 38.17 14.09
N THR A 226 -28.56 37.17 13.24
CA THR A 226 -27.76 35.92 13.19
C THR A 226 -27.12 35.74 11.82
N GLY A 227 -26.00 35.00 11.75
CA GLY A 227 -25.31 34.75 10.47
C GLY A 227 -24.62 36.00 9.91
N LEU A 228 -24.15 36.88 10.80
CA LEU A 228 -23.53 38.15 10.42
C LEU A 228 -22.15 37.96 9.75
N GLY A 229 -21.37 36.99 10.21
CA GLY A 229 -19.97 36.84 9.79
C GLY A 229 -19.12 38.10 9.99
N TRP A 230 -19.43 38.95 10.99
CA TRP A 230 -18.79 40.25 11.19
C TRP A 230 -17.38 40.10 11.77
N GLY A 231 -16.37 40.07 10.89
CA GLY A 231 -14.97 39.83 11.22
C GLY A 231 -14.26 41.01 11.89
N ALA A 232 -13.11 40.74 12.51
CA ALA A 232 -12.28 41.77 13.14
C ALA A 232 -11.90 42.88 12.14
N GLY A 233 -12.05 44.14 12.55
CA GLY A 233 -11.75 45.33 11.75
C GLY A 233 -12.82 45.72 10.71
N GLN A 234 -13.83 44.87 10.47
CA GLN A 234 -14.94 45.17 9.55
C GLN A 234 -15.99 46.08 10.21
N PHE A 235 -16.84 46.68 9.37
CA PHE A 235 -17.88 47.60 9.76
C PHE A 235 -19.27 46.98 9.58
N LEU A 236 -20.14 47.17 10.57
CA LEU A 236 -21.55 46.83 10.54
C LEU A 236 -22.37 48.10 10.34
N TYR A 237 -23.10 48.17 9.24
CA TYR A 237 -24.07 49.20 8.92
C TYR A 237 -25.45 48.67 9.30
N LEU A 238 -26.18 49.41 10.14
CA LEU A 238 -27.57 49.12 10.53
C LEU A 238 -28.41 50.34 10.19
N ALA A 239 -29.44 50.20 9.36
CA ALA A 239 -30.19 51.35 8.89
C ALA A 239 -31.68 51.07 8.73
N TRP A 240 -32.49 52.00 9.22
CA TRP A 240 -33.91 52.08 8.88
C TRP A 240 -34.03 52.88 7.59
N LYS A 241 -34.68 52.26 6.61
CA LYS A 241 -35.04 52.95 5.38
C LYS A 241 -36.39 53.63 5.60
N GLU A 242 -36.45 54.92 5.34
CA GLU A 242 -37.71 55.60 5.11
C GLU A 242 -38.15 55.28 3.68
N THR A 243 -39.31 54.63 3.55
CA THR A 243 -39.95 54.41 2.26
C THR A 243 -41.03 55.47 2.08
N ASP A 244 -41.07 56.13 0.92
CA ASP A 244 -42.06 57.19 0.62
C ASP A 244 -43.19 56.58 -0.22
N GLU A 245 -44.39 56.48 0.35
CA GLU A 245 -45.57 55.87 -0.29
C GLU A 245 -46.55 56.90 -0.87
N GLY A 246 -46.23 58.19 -0.82
CA GLY A 246 -47.09 59.28 -1.26
C GLY A 246 -48.19 59.62 -0.24
N GLY A 247 -48.23 60.88 0.21
CA GLY A 247 -49.22 61.37 1.19
C GLY A 247 -48.63 62.40 2.15
N SER A 248 -49.36 62.74 3.23
CA SER A 248 -48.78 63.47 4.36
C SER A 248 -48.39 62.46 5.44
N ASP A 249 -47.10 62.23 5.56
CA ASP A 249 -46.59 61.11 6.34
C ASP A 249 -46.53 61.41 7.85
N ALA A 250 -46.60 60.32 8.61
CA ALA A 250 -46.27 60.34 10.03
C ALA A 250 -44.81 60.77 10.24
N LEU A 251 -44.57 61.45 11.36
CA LEU A 251 -43.21 61.67 11.85
C LEU A 251 -42.93 60.61 12.92
N ALA A 252 -42.05 59.68 12.59
CA ALA A 252 -41.70 58.55 13.43
C ALA A 252 -40.20 58.31 13.47
N GLY A 253 -39.74 57.64 14.53
CA GLY A 253 -38.32 57.44 14.80
C GLY A 253 -38.07 56.35 15.82
N VAL A 254 -36.79 56.18 16.16
CA VAL A 254 -36.30 55.18 17.10
C VAL A 254 -35.62 55.84 18.28
N ASP A 255 -35.76 55.20 19.44
CA ASP A 255 -35.14 55.59 20.69
C ASP A 255 -34.81 54.35 21.56
N ASN A 256 -34.07 54.52 22.66
CA ASN A 256 -33.66 53.44 23.58
C ASN A 256 -33.02 52.23 22.86
N PHE A 257 -32.19 52.50 21.87
CA PHE A 257 -31.46 51.48 21.11
C PHE A 257 -30.43 50.79 22.00
N SER A 258 -30.33 49.46 21.90
CA SER A 258 -29.36 48.63 22.60
C SER A 258 -28.88 47.51 21.69
N LEU A 259 -27.57 47.26 21.68
CA LEU A 259 -26.90 46.25 20.88
C LEU A 259 -25.84 45.53 21.72
N SER A 260 -25.92 44.20 21.83
CA SER A 260 -24.95 43.39 22.58
C SER A 260 -24.62 42.09 21.86
N ALA A 261 -23.40 41.58 22.04
CA ALA A 261 -23.05 40.22 21.65
C ALA A 261 -23.32 39.25 22.83
N PRO A 262 -23.70 37.98 22.57
CA PRO A 262 -23.81 36.98 23.61
C PRO A 262 -22.49 36.75 24.35
N VAL A 263 -22.52 36.64 25.68
CA VAL A 263 -21.32 36.37 26.51
C VAL A 263 -20.97 34.89 26.43
N ILE A 264 -19.79 34.57 25.88
CA ILE A 264 -19.23 33.20 25.91
C ILE A 264 -18.58 32.96 27.28
N ARG A 265 -18.99 31.90 28.00
CA ARG A 265 -18.46 31.56 29.32
C ARG A 265 -17.75 30.21 29.32
N ASN A 266 -16.87 30.00 30.29
CA ASN A 266 -16.24 28.71 30.55
C ASN A 266 -16.85 28.10 31.82
N LEU A 267 -17.65 27.06 31.64
CA LEU A 267 -18.46 26.44 32.67
C LEU A 267 -17.82 25.13 33.15
N VAL A 268 -17.83 24.90 34.46
CA VAL A 268 -17.40 23.63 35.06
C VAL A 268 -18.60 22.92 35.66
N TRP A 269 -18.78 21.64 35.32
CA TRP A 269 -19.88 20.81 35.79
C TRP A 269 -19.88 20.71 37.31
N ASN A 270 -21.02 21.02 37.93
CA ASN A 270 -21.20 20.93 39.37
C ASN A 270 -22.42 20.03 39.67
N LEU A 271 -22.18 18.90 40.34
CA LEU A 271 -23.15 17.84 40.65
C LEU A 271 -24.25 18.25 41.66
N ALA A 272 -24.57 19.54 41.82
CA ALA A 272 -25.41 20.05 42.90
C ALA A 272 -26.93 20.02 42.64
N GLY A 273 -27.42 19.40 41.55
CA GLY A 273 -28.84 19.50 41.16
C GLY A 273 -29.47 18.20 40.65
N SER A 274 -29.62 18.07 39.33
CA SER A 274 -30.49 17.07 38.68
C SER A 274 -29.77 16.04 37.80
N GLY A 275 -28.47 16.22 37.54
CA GLY A 275 -27.75 15.40 36.55
C GLY A 275 -28.07 15.75 35.09
N ILE A 276 -28.93 16.76 34.85
CA ILE A 276 -29.41 17.14 33.51
C ILE A 276 -28.55 18.28 32.94
N TRP A 277 -28.10 18.14 31.71
CA TRP A 277 -27.51 19.23 30.93
C TRP A 277 -28.59 19.82 30.01
N ASP A 278 -29.06 21.01 30.36
CA ASP A 278 -30.03 21.79 29.60
C ASP A 278 -29.74 23.31 29.74
N ALA A 279 -30.54 24.16 29.08
CA ALA A 279 -30.36 25.62 29.07
C ALA A 279 -31.07 26.36 30.23
N SER A 280 -31.78 25.65 31.10
CA SER A 280 -32.65 26.18 32.15
C SER A 280 -32.14 25.89 33.57
N THR A 281 -31.43 24.79 33.77
CA THR A 281 -30.95 24.33 35.07
C THR A 281 -29.53 24.83 35.34
N SER A 282 -29.32 25.35 36.55
CA SER A 282 -28.02 25.89 36.99
C SER A 282 -27.06 24.79 37.49
N ASN A 283 -26.85 23.76 36.67
CA ASN A 283 -25.96 22.61 36.96
C ASN A 283 -24.48 22.88 36.64
N TRP A 284 -24.15 24.12 36.27
CA TRP A 284 -22.79 24.54 35.98
C TRP A 284 -22.30 25.58 36.97
N THR A 285 -20.99 25.76 37.04
CA THR A 285 -20.37 26.89 37.71
C THR A 285 -19.57 27.73 36.73
N ASN A 286 -19.76 29.04 36.78
CA ASN A 286 -18.87 30.03 36.18
C ASN A 286 -18.12 30.71 37.32
N ASN A 287 -16.82 30.45 37.47
CA ASN A 287 -16.03 30.94 38.61
C ASN A 287 -16.71 30.66 39.97
N ALA A 288 -17.07 29.39 40.20
CA ALA A 288 -17.80 28.90 41.38
C ALA A 288 -19.25 29.41 41.57
N THR A 289 -19.77 30.25 40.67
CA THR A 289 -21.17 30.73 40.74
C THR A 289 -22.10 29.79 39.96
N PRO A 290 -23.17 29.23 40.57
CA PRO A 290 -24.16 28.43 39.86
C PRO A 290 -24.74 29.17 38.65
N THR A 291 -24.68 28.54 37.49
CA THR A 291 -24.98 29.14 36.19
C THR A 291 -25.70 28.12 35.31
N ALA A 292 -26.74 28.54 34.58
CA ALA A 292 -27.34 27.72 33.54
C ALA A 292 -26.55 27.82 32.24
N TYR A 293 -26.48 26.71 31.49
CA TYR A 293 -25.80 26.66 30.21
C TYR A 293 -26.51 27.53 29.14
N ALA A 294 -25.73 28.19 28.30
CA ALA A 294 -26.21 28.86 27.10
C ALA A 294 -25.42 28.38 25.87
N ALA A 295 -26.06 28.39 24.70
CA ALA A 295 -25.39 28.04 23.45
C ALA A 295 -24.14 28.92 23.24
N GLY A 296 -23.03 28.30 22.82
CA GLY A 296 -21.73 28.95 22.71
C GLY A 296 -20.87 28.95 23.97
N ASP A 297 -21.37 28.53 25.14
CA ASP A 297 -20.49 28.33 26.31
C ASP A 297 -19.52 27.16 26.09
N GLY A 298 -18.29 27.28 26.59
CA GLY A 298 -17.36 26.16 26.75
C GLY A 298 -17.65 25.42 28.05
N VAL A 299 -17.62 24.09 28.04
CA VAL A 299 -17.98 23.26 29.20
C VAL A 299 -16.90 22.26 29.59
N THR A 300 -16.71 22.04 30.90
CA THR A 300 -15.71 21.12 31.45
C THR A 300 -16.30 20.17 32.50
N PHE A 301 -15.99 18.88 32.38
CA PHE A 301 -16.35 17.80 33.30
C PHE A 301 -15.07 17.21 33.93
N SER A 302 -14.73 17.62 35.14
CA SER A 302 -13.48 17.25 35.83
C SER A 302 -13.66 16.47 37.13
N GLY A 303 -14.90 16.16 37.52
CA GLY A 303 -15.24 15.44 38.75
C GLY A 303 -14.98 13.92 38.69
N THR A 304 -15.65 13.16 39.55
CA THR A 304 -15.45 11.70 39.69
C THR A 304 -16.28 10.84 38.73
N GLY A 305 -16.97 11.45 37.74
CA GLY A 305 -17.91 10.77 36.85
C GLY A 305 -19.37 10.87 37.30
N GLY A 306 -20.24 10.10 36.63
CA GLY A 306 -21.70 10.09 36.81
C GLY A 306 -22.45 10.17 35.48
N THR A 307 -23.74 9.88 35.51
CA THR A 307 -24.61 10.03 34.33
C THR A 307 -25.00 11.49 34.14
N ILE A 308 -24.81 11.98 32.92
CA ILE A 308 -25.21 13.31 32.46
C ILE A 308 -26.34 13.13 31.45
N THR A 309 -27.54 13.56 31.83
CA THR A 309 -28.71 13.48 30.98
C THR A 309 -28.75 14.67 30.03
N LEU A 310 -28.55 14.45 28.74
CA LEU A 310 -28.70 15.50 27.73
C LEU A 310 -30.20 15.81 27.55
N SER A 311 -30.56 17.09 27.44
CA SER A 311 -31.93 17.53 27.19
C SER A 311 -31.95 18.66 26.17
N GLY A 312 -32.46 18.37 24.98
CA GLY A 312 -32.45 19.24 23.81
C GLY A 312 -31.14 19.19 23.00
N ALA A 313 -31.08 20.01 21.96
CA ALA A 313 -29.90 20.16 21.12
C ALA A 313 -28.93 21.19 21.73
N LEU A 314 -27.82 20.70 22.28
CA LEU A 314 -26.84 21.48 23.02
C LEU A 314 -25.66 21.82 22.11
N ALA A 315 -25.41 23.11 21.86
CA ALA A 315 -24.35 23.59 20.96
C ALA A 315 -23.25 24.35 21.75
N PRO A 316 -22.48 23.70 22.65
CA PRO A 316 -21.40 24.35 23.37
C PRO A 316 -20.25 24.69 22.41
N LEU A 317 -19.45 25.69 22.75
CA LEU A 317 -18.22 25.98 22.00
C LEU A 317 -17.23 24.81 22.07
N SER A 318 -17.10 24.20 23.25
CA SER A 318 -16.22 23.06 23.49
C SER A 318 -16.72 22.20 24.64
N VAL A 319 -16.38 20.91 24.61
CA VAL A 319 -16.64 19.95 25.70
C VAL A 319 -15.32 19.34 26.13
N ASN A 320 -14.90 19.58 27.36
CA ASN A 320 -13.67 19.00 27.91
C ASN A 320 -14.01 18.03 29.05
N VAL A 321 -13.70 16.75 28.90
CA VAL A 321 -13.89 15.74 29.95
C VAL A 321 -12.51 15.32 30.46
N SER A 322 -12.17 15.70 31.70
CA SER A 322 -10.82 15.61 32.25
C SER A 322 -10.73 14.85 33.59
N ASN A 323 -11.74 14.03 33.89
CA ASN A 323 -11.79 13.26 35.13
C ASN A 323 -10.56 12.35 35.31
N ALA A 324 -9.97 12.41 36.51
CA ALA A 324 -8.83 11.58 36.87
C ALA A 324 -9.20 10.10 37.07
N SER A 325 -10.46 9.81 37.43
CA SER A 325 -11.00 8.46 37.63
C SER A 325 -12.52 8.44 37.41
N GLY A 326 -13.12 7.26 37.45
CA GLY A 326 -14.56 7.06 37.23
C GLY A 326 -14.99 7.24 35.77
N THR A 327 -16.29 7.15 35.53
CA THR A 327 -16.89 7.23 34.19
C THR A 327 -17.96 8.31 34.14
N TYR A 328 -17.85 9.24 33.20
CA TYR A 328 -18.99 10.06 32.80
C TYR A 328 -19.79 9.32 31.72
N VAL A 329 -21.12 9.28 31.84
CA VAL A 329 -22.01 8.68 30.84
C VAL A 329 -22.92 9.77 30.29
N PHE A 330 -22.79 10.13 29.02
CA PHE A 330 -23.67 11.12 28.40
C PHE A 330 -24.79 10.39 27.66
N SER A 331 -26.03 10.66 28.10
CA SER A 331 -27.23 9.98 27.62
C SER A 331 -28.39 10.95 27.45
N GLY A 332 -29.00 11.00 26.28
CA GLY A 332 -30.26 11.66 25.97
C GLY A 332 -31.41 10.66 25.88
N ALA A 333 -32.62 11.09 26.23
CA ALA A 333 -33.81 10.22 26.23
C ALA A 333 -34.43 10.07 24.83
N THR A 334 -34.22 11.06 23.97
CA THR A 334 -34.77 11.15 22.61
C THR A 334 -33.68 11.47 21.59
N ALA A 335 -33.98 11.34 20.29
CA ALA A 335 -33.08 11.77 19.22
C ALA A 335 -32.85 13.31 19.16
N GLY A 336 -33.69 14.08 19.87
CA GLY A 336 -33.52 15.52 20.02
C GLY A 336 -32.42 15.89 21.04
N ASP A 337 -32.09 14.97 21.94
CA ASP A 337 -31.20 15.17 23.08
C ASP A 337 -29.76 14.82 22.72
N LYS A 338 -29.00 15.83 22.26
CA LYS A 338 -27.68 15.62 21.66
C LYS A 338 -26.76 16.82 21.79
N ILE A 339 -25.47 16.58 21.58
CA ILE A 339 -24.47 17.62 21.35
C ILE A 339 -24.38 17.90 19.84
N THR A 340 -24.46 19.18 19.46
CA THR A 340 -24.64 19.63 18.07
C THR A 340 -23.72 20.81 17.70
N GLY A 341 -23.73 21.19 16.42
CA GLY A 341 -23.00 22.36 15.90
C GLY A 341 -21.50 22.12 15.77
N ALA A 342 -20.72 23.21 15.78
CA ALA A 342 -19.27 23.16 15.58
C ALA A 342 -18.48 22.72 16.84
N THR A 343 -19.15 22.11 17.83
CA THR A 343 -18.53 21.69 19.09
C THR A 343 -17.37 20.72 18.87
N ALA A 344 -16.24 21.00 19.53
CA ALA A 344 -15.15 20.04 19.68
C ALA A 344 -15.19 19.37 21.06
N LEU A 345 -15.05 18.03 21.09
CA LEU A 345 -14.99 17.25 22.32
C LEU A 345 -13.56 16.80 22.60
N THR A 346 -13.03 17.10 23.79
CA THR A 346 -11.72 16.65 24.25
C THR A 346 -11.88 15.74 25.47
N LYS A 347 -11.36 14.52 25.39
CA LYS A 347 -11.19 13.60 26.52
C LYS A 347 -9.74 13.63 26.98
N ALA A 348 -9.53 14.00 28.24
CA ALA A 348 -8.27 14.04 28.96
C ALA A 348 -8.41 13.33 30.32
N GLY A 349 -7.32 13.20 31.07
CA GLY A 349 -7.31 12.48 32.35
C GLY A 349 -7.48 10.96 32.18
N ALA A 350 -7.22 10.21 33.25
CA ALA A 350 -7.18 8.74 33.21
C ALA A 350 -8.55 8.04 33.29
N GLY A 351 -9.63 8.76 33.65
CA GLY A 351 -10.98 8.20 33.72
C GLY A 351 -11.61 7.93 32.34
N SER A 352 -12.89 7.58 32.33
CA SER A 352 -13.62 7.21 31.11
C SER A 352 -14.78 8.16 30.78
N LEU A 353 -15.13 8.24 29.50
CA LEU A 353 -16.35 8.87 28.99
C LEU A 353 -17.10 7.86 28.13
N GLN A 354 -18.36 7.60 28.44
CA GLN A 354 -19.26 6.79 27.63
C GLN A 354 -20.29 7.69 26.95
N LEU A 355 -20.45 7.54 25.63
CA LEU A 355 -21.45 8.26 24.84
C LEU A 355 -22.48 7.25 24.34
N THR A 356 -23.73 7.39 24.79
CA THR A 356 -24.82 6.44 24.46
C THR A 356 -25.90 7.05 23.57
N SER A 357 -25.81 8.34 23.25
CA SER A 357 -26.74 9.05 22.37
C SER A 357 -26.09 9.51 21.08
N ASP A 358 -26.88 9.58 20.01
CA ASP A 358 -26.42 10.11 18.74
C ASP A 358 -26.16 11.60 18.85
N ASN A 359 -25.00 12.01 18.36
CA ASN A 359 -24.56 13.38 18.31
C ASN A 359 -24.31 13.77 16.84
N ASP A 360 -24.40 15.05 16.53
CA ASP A 360 -24.16 15.59 15.19
C ASP A 360 -23.14 16.73 15.17
N TYR A 361 -22.41 16.93 16.28
CA TYR A 361 -21.32 17.91 16.30
C TYR A 361 -20.24 17.59 15.26
N SER A 362 -19.69 18.64 14.65
CA SER A 362 -18.74 18.55 13.52
C SER A 362 -17.31 18.92 13.89
N GLY A 363 -17.07 19.48 15.09
CA GLY A 363 -15.73 19.91 15.54
C GLY A 363 -14.75 18.77 15.85
N GLY A 364 -15.23 17.53 15.94
CA GLY A 364 -14.41 16.33 16.15
C GLY A 364 -14.21 15.96 17.63
N THR A 365 -13.54 14.82 17.84
CA THR A 365 -13.30 14.23 19.15
C THR A 365 -11.81 13.95 19.36
N SER A 366 -11.15 14.65 20.28
CA SER A 366 -9.75 14.42 20.66
C SER A 366 -9.67 13.54 21.91
N ILE A 367 -8.93 12.44 21.86
CA ILE A 367 -8.75 11.48 22.96
C ILE A 367 -7.28 11.51 23.38
N ASN A 368 -6.98 12.40 24.32
CA ASN A 368 -5.63 12.70 24.81
C ASN A 368 -5.25 11.82 26.02
N GLY A 369 -6.21 11.11 26.62
CA GLY A 369 -5.97 10.20 27.75
C GLY A 369 -7.24 9.50 28.24
N GLY A 370 -7.06 8.40 28.97
CA GLY A 370 -8.18 7.57 29.44
C GLY A 370 -8.91 6.90 28.29
N THR A 371 -10.21 6.62 28.49
CA THR A 371 -11.01 5.86 27.51
C THR A 371 -12.28 6.61 27.10
N VAL A 372 -12.58 6.66 25.80
CA VAL A 372 -13.91 6.98 25.28
C VAL A 372 -14.59 5.68 24.85
N ILE A 373 -15.80 5.44 25.33
CA ILE A 373 -16.59 4.23 25.08
C ILE A 373 -17.79 4.62 24.23
N ILE A 374 -18.00 3.93 23.11
CA ILE A 374 -19.18 4.12 22.26
C ILE A 374 -19.87 2.78 21.99
N ASP A 375 -21.19 2.83 21.86
CA ASP A 375 -22.06 1.67 21.63
C ASP A 375 -22.89 1.77 20.32
N GLY A 376 -22.56 2.74 19.46
CA GLY A 376 -23.28 2.97 18.20
C GLY A 376 -22.53 3.88 17.22
N ALA A 377 -23.05 4.00 15.99
CA ALA A 377 -22.38 4.72 14.89
C ALA A 377 -22.30 6.24 15.08
N GLY A 378 -23.38 6.88 15.56
CA GLY A 378 -23.51 8.34 15.64
C GLY A 378 -22.99 8.97 16.94
N ARG A 379 -22.32 8.21 17.81
CA ARG A 379 -21.95 8.70 19.15
C ARG A 379 -20.91 9.82 19.13
N LEU A 380 -20.03 9.85 18.13
CA LEU A 380 -18.89 10.77 18.06
C LEU A 380 -19.12 11.98 17.15
N GLY A 381 -20.37 12.24 16.74
CA GLY A 381 -20.66 13.27 15.76
C GLY A 381 -20.12 12.91 14.37
N THR A 382 -19.87 13.93 13.56
CA THR A 382 -19.39 13.78 12.17
C THR A 382 -17.92 14.16 11.99
N GLY A 383 -17.32 14.83 12.98
CA GLY A 383 -15.93 15.30 12.91
C GLY A 383 -14.89 14.18 13.10
N THR A 384 -13.61 14.52 12.88
CA THR A 384 -12.49 13.58 13.01
C THR A 384 -12.31 13.07 14.45
N ILE A 385 -11.94 11.79 14.58
CA ILE A 385 -11.45 11.19 15.82
C ILE A 385 -9.94 11.36 15.86
N ALA A 386 -9.41 12.09 16.83
CA ALA A 386 -7.98 12.28 17.03
C ALA A 386 -7.50 11.51 18.26
N LEU A 387 -6.70 10.47 18.07
CA LEU A 387 -6.03 9.73 19.15
C LEU A 387 -4.67 10.38 19.45
N ALA A 388 -4.46 10.76 20.71
CA ALA A 388 -3.22 11.38 21.19
C ALA A 388 -2.84 10.82 22.58
N GLY A 389 -2.79 9.49 22.69
CA GLY A 389 -2.38 8.75 23.89
C GLY A 389 -3.51 8.05 24.65
N GLY A 390 -4.78 8.33 24.33
CA GLY A 390 -5.93 7.63 24.94
C GLY A 390 -6.46 6.45 24.13
N THR A 391 -7.57 5.89 24.60
CA THR A 391 -8.22 4.70 24.01
C THR A 391 -9.63 5.03 23.53
N LEU A 392 -9.96 4.61 22.30
CA LEU A 392 -11.34 4.49 21.84
C LEU A 392 -11.79 3.03 21.99
N GLN A 393 -12.76 2.77 22.86
CA GLN A 393 -13.39 1.48 22.99
C GLN A 393 -14.68 1.45 22.18
N LEU A 394 -14.73 0.51 21.23
CA LEU A 394 -15.92 0.16 20.49
C LEU A 394 -16.59 -0.98 21.27
N ALA A 395 -17.68 -0.71 22.00
CA ALA A 395 -18.40 -1.70 22.83
C ALA A 395 -19.25 -2.65 21.98
N ALA A 396 -19.60 -3.85 22.47
CA ALA A 396 -20.33 -4.86 21.67
C ALA A 396 -21.56 -4.30 20.93
N GLY A 397 -21.81 -4.78 19.70
CA GLY A 397 -22.89 -4.31 18.83
C GLY A 397 -22.54 -4.27 17.35
N THR A 398 -23.55 -4.05 16.49
CA THR A 398 -23.40 -4.02 15.02
C THR A 398 -23.50 -2.60 14.48
N TYR A 399 -22.35 -1.94 14.26
CA TYR A 399 -22.29 -0.59 13.72
C TYR A 399 -20.93 -0.29 13.06
N THR A 400 -20.94 0.71 12.17
CA THR A 400 -19.74 1.26 11.51
C THR A 400 -19.52 2.69 11.97
N VAL A 401 -18.28 3.04 12.30
CA VAL A 401 -17.89 4.42 12.61
C VAL A 401 -17.45 5.10 11.33
N ALA A 402 -18.19 6.10 10.87
CA ALA A 402 -17.93 6.78 9.60
C ALA A 402 -16.85 7.87 9.69
N ASN A 403 -16.51 8.29 10.90
CA ASN A 403 -15.57 9.39 11.16
C ASN A 403 -14.18 9.09 10.58
N ALA A 404 -13.49 10.13 10.11
CA ALA A 404 -12.06 10.07 9.85
C ALA A 404 -11.30 9.80 11.16
N LEU A 405 -10.19 9.09 11.06
CA LEU A 405 -9.30 8.77 12.16
C LEU A 405 -7.96 9.49 11.98
N SER A 406 -7.47 10.14 13.02
CA SER A 406 -6.12 10.69 13.11
C SER A 406 -5.42 10.08 14.32
N VAL A 407 -4.26 9.46 14.14
CA VAL A 407 -3.41 8.98 15.23
C VAL A 407 -2.19 9.89 15.27
N GLY A 408 -2.15 10.77 16.28
CA GLY A 408 -1.05 11.72 16.50
C GLY A 408 0.24 11.03 16.93
N ALA A 409 1.32 11.80 17.04
CA ALA A 409 2.66 11.29 17.40
C ALA A 409 2.71 10.56 18.75
N ALA A 410 1.83 10.91 19.70
CA ALA A 410 1.69 10.21 20.98
C ALA A 410 1.08 8.80 20.85
N GLY A 411 0.60 8.44 19.66
CA GLY A 411 -0.10 7.18 19.40
C GLY A 411 -1.50 7.15 20.00
N GLY A 412 -2.04 5.95 20.13
CA GLY A 412 -3.29 5.70 20.83
C GLY A 412 -3.81 4.29 20.59
N SER A 413 -4.89 3.94 21.28
CA SER A 413 -5.45 2.60 21.21
C SER A 413 -6.87 2.59 20.68
N ILE A 414 -7.23 1.54 19.96
CA ILE A 414 -8.61 1.21 19.64
C ILE A 414 -8.90 -0.19 20.14
N GLU A 415 -9.85 -0.31 21.07
CA GLU A 415 -10.34 -1.59 21.56
C GLU A 415 -11.59 -1.99 20.79
N ALA A 416 -11.50 -3.04 19.98
CA ALA A 416 -12.65 -3.65 19.34
C ALA A 416 -13.05 -4.90 20.14
N VAL A 417 -14.12 -4.78 20.94
CA VAL A 417 -14.67 -5.90 21.74
C VAL A 417 -15.14 -7.03 20.81
N GLU A 418 -16.00 -6.69 19.85
CA GLU A 418 -16.40 -7.49 18.68
C GLU A 418 -15.88 -6.88 17.37
N ASP A 419 -16.06 -7.60 16.25
CA ASP A 419 -15.71 -7.14 14.90
C ASP A 419 -16.29 -5.76 14.60
N ARG A 420 -15.46 -4.81 14.19
CA ARG A 420 -15.85 -3.42 13.91
C ARG A 420 -15.12 -2.84 12.72
N THR A 421 -15.76 -1.83 12.13
CA THR A 421 -15.20 -1.07 11.01
C THR A 421 -15.20 0.43 11.32
N ILE A 422 -14.07 1.07 11.03
CA ILE A 422 -13.97 2.52 10.86
C ILE A 422 -13.82 2.77 9.35
N SER A 423 -14.84 3.33 8.72
CA SER A 423 -14.87 3.50 7.26
C SER A 423 -14.25 4.82 6.77
N GLY A 424 -14.06 5.79 7.67
CA GLY A 424 -13.39 7.04 7.35
C GLY A 424 -11.89 6.85 7.05
N ALA A 425 -11.29 7.82 6.37
CA ALA A 425 -9.85 7.83 6.11
C ALA A 425 -9.05 7.86 7.42
N ALA A 426 -7.90 7.18 7.44
CA ALA A 426 -7.05 7.04 8.62
C ALA A 426 -5.67 7.66 8.39
N ALA A 427 -5.38 8.78 9.05
CA ALA A 427 -4.07 9.43 9.05
C ALA A 427 -3.26 8.98 10.28
N ILE A 428 -2.21 8.19 10.08
CA ILE A 428 -1.40 7.56 11.12
C ILE A 428 -0.01 8.22 11.16
N SER A 429 0.30 8.90 12.25
CA SER A 429 1.60 9.54 12.51
C SER A 429 2.29 9.01 13.77
N GLY A 430 1.59 8.30 14.65
CA GLY A 430 2.14 7.56 15.77
C GLY A 430 1.69 6.11 15.78
N ALA A 431 2.04 5.36 16.83
CA ALA A 431 1.65 3.96 16.97
C ALA A 431 0.14 3.82 17.22
N LEU A 432 -0.55 3.11 16.34
CA LEU A 432 -1.92 2.63 16.56
C LEU A 432 -1.86 1.26 17.23
N THR A 433 -2.48 1.13 18.41
CA THR A 433 -2.57 -0.14 19.13
C THR A 433 -3.99 -0.70 19.09
N LYS A 434 -4.15 -1.82 18.41
CA LYS A 434 -5.39 -2.59 18.40
C LYS A 434 -5.48 -3.48 19.63
N LEU A 435 -6.53 -3.30 20.43
CA LEU A 435 -6.89 -4.09 21.61
C LEU A 435 -8.23 -4.85 21.38
N GLY A 436 -8.56 -5.79 22.27
CA GLY A 436 -9.80 -6.56 22.21
C GLY A 436 -9.77 -7.73 21.22
N ALA A 437 -10.63 -8.72 21.41
CA ALA A 437 -10.60 -9.97 20.64
C ALA A 437 -11.19 -9.85 19.23
N GLY A 438 -12.08 -8.89 18.98
CA GLY A 438 -12.71 -8.68 17.68
C GLY A 438 -11.76 -8.17 16.61
N THR A 439 -12.16 -8.28 15.35
CA THR A 439 -11.46 -7.73 14.19
C THR A 439 -11.71 -6.22 14.10
N LEU A 440 -10.68 -5.40 13.97
CA LEU A 440 -10.84 -3.99 13.61
C LEU A 440 -10.48 -3.79 12.14
N THR A 441 -11.42 -3.33 11.33
CA THR A 441 -11.17 -2.95 9.93
C THR A 441 -11.04 -1.44 9.79
N LEU A 442 -9.91 -0.99 9.25
CA LEU A 442 -9.74 0.37 8.73
C LEU A 442 -10.13 0.34 7.25
N GLY A 443 -11.37 0.75 6.96
CA GLY A 443 -11.96 0.63 5.62
C GLY A 443 -11.66 1.80 4.67
N GLY A 444 -11.28 2.95 5.22
CA GLY A 444 -10.87 4.11 4.42
C GLY A 444 -9.42 4.05 3.94
N THR A 445 -9.01 5.04 3.16
CA THR A 445 -7.59 5.22 2.78
C THR A 445 -6.73 5.43 4.03
N ILE A 446 -5.62 4.69 4.13
CA ILE A 446 -4.65 4.85 5.22
C ILE A 446 -3.47 5.67 4.70
N SER A 447 -3.18 6.78 5.36
CA SER A 447 -1.98 7.60 5.12
C SER A 447 -1.06 7.50 6.32
N SER A 448 0.15 6.98 6.11
CA SER A 448 1.17 6.78 7.14
C SER A 448 2.32 7.78 6.99
N SER A 449 2.77 8.36 8.09
CA SER A 449 3.89 9.30 8.16
C SER A 449 4.91 8.88 9.23
N ALA A 450 6.02 9.62 9.36
CA ALA A 450 7.09 9.30 10.30
C ALA A 450 6.55 9.06 11.72
N GLY A 451 6.86 7.90 12.30
CA GLY A 451 6.33 7.45 13.60
C GLY A 451 5.16 6.45 13.52
N ALA A 452 4.58 6.23 12.33
CA ALA A 452 3.50 5.26 12.17
C ALA A 452 3.96 3.82 12.49
N ALA A 453 3.19 3.14 13.34
CA ALA A 453 3.32 1.73 13.68
C ALA A 453 1.93 1.11 13.91
N PHE A 454 1.84 -0.21 13.73
CA PHE A 454 0.59 -0.97 13.87
C PHE A 454 0.80 -2.11 14.88
N ASN A 455 0.46 -1.86 16.14
CA ASN A 455 0.51 -2.87 17.18
C ASN A 455 -0.83 -3.61 17.25
N VAL A 456 -0.79 -4.93 17.37
CA VAL A 456 -1.99 -5.77 17.50
C VAL A 456 -1.84 -6.63 18.75
N ALA A 457 -2.49 -6.24 19.84
CA ALA A 457 -2.42 -6.97 21.11
C ALA A 457 -3.31 -8.22 21.11
N ALA A 458 -4.45 -8.18 20.41
CA ALA A 458 -5.38 -9.30 20.27
C ALA A 458 -6.28 -9.12 19.02
N GLY A 459 -6.86 -10.23 18.56
CA GLY A 459 -7.69 -10.27 17.36
C GLY A 459 -6.93 -9.93 16.09
N ASP A 460 -7.65 -9.43 15.09
CA ASP A 460 -7.09 -9.03 13.80
C ASP A 460 -7.24 -7.50 13.60
N LEU A 461 -6.21 -6.85 13.07
CA LEU A 461 -6.29 -5.49 12.50
C LEU A 461 -6.26 -5.61 10.98
N VAL A 462 -7.36 -5.26 10.32
CA VAL A 462 -7.48 -5.32 8.86
C VAL A 462 -7.21 -3.94 8.26
N LEU A 463 -6.20 -3.87 7.41
CA LEU A 463 -5.94 -2.75 6.50
C LEU A 463 -6.83 -2.95 5.27
N GLY A 464 -8.04 -2.39 5.32
CA GLY A 464 -9.12 -2.65 4.36
C GLY A 464 -9.09 -1.78 3.11
N GLN A 465 -8.09 -0.90 2.94
CA GLN A 465 -7.99 -0.06 1.75
C GLN A 465 -7.83 -0.91 0.47
N ALA A 466 -8.51 -0.52 -0.61
CA ALA A 466 -8.54 -1.30 -1.84
C ALA A 466 -7.23 -1.30 -2.64
N SER A 467 -6.40 -0.26 -2.51
CA SER A 467 -5.10 -0.14 -3.18
C SER A 467 -4.29 0.98 -2.54
N GLY A 468 -3.06 1.20 -3.00
CA GLY A 468 -2.17 2.26 -2.52
C GLY A 468 -1.05 1.75 -1.64
N ILE A 469 -0.45 2.63 -0.84
CA ILE A 469 0.74 2.34 -0.03
C ILE A 469 0.40 2.54 1.45
N VAL A 470 0.73 1.56 2.28
CA VAL A 470 0.76 1.67 3.74
C VAL A 470 2.19 1.46 4.20
N LYS A 471 2.74 2.42 4.96
CA LYS A 471 4.11 2.37 5.46
C LYS A 471 4.15 2.18 6.97
N VAL A 472 5.16 1.46 7.41
CA VAL A 472 5.56 1.30 8.80
C VAL A 472 6.90 1.99 8.99
N PHE A 473 6.94 2.98 9.88
CA PHE A 473 8.13 3.78 10.18
C PHE A 473 8.72 3.47 11.55
N ALA A 474 7.94 2.85 12.44
CA ALA A 474 8.35 2.49 13.79
C ALA A 474 8.02 1.02 14.09
N ASN A 475 8.69 0.47 15.11
CA ASN A 475 8.53 -0.94 15.48
C ASN A 475 7.08 -1.27 15.79
N SER A 476 6.62 -2.40 15.26
CA SER A 476 5.26 -2.91 15.42
C SER A 476 5.30 -4.29 16.09
N THR A 477 4.43 -4.51 17.08
CA THR A 477 4.31 -5.80 17.79
C THR A 477 2.97 -6.45 17.52
N LEU A 478 3.00 -7.69 17.03
CA LEU A 478 1.87 -8.51 16.64
C LEU A 478 1.73 -9.69 17.61
N THR A 479 0.84 -9.57 18.59
CA THR A 479 0.35 -10.71 19.38
C THR A 479 -0.89 -11.32 18.73
N GLY A 480 -1.79 -10.46 18.24
CA GLY A 480 -2.81 -10.81 17.23
C GLY A 480 -2.26 -10.62 15.80
N ASN A 481 -3.13 -10.66 14.78
CA ASN A 481 -2.68 -10.61 13.38
C ASN A 481 -2.90 -9.25 12.74
N LEU A 482 -1.99 -8.87 11.85
CA LEU A 482 -2.19 -7.78 10.91
C LEU A 482 -2.68 -8.38 9.58
N VAL A 483 -3.76 -7.87 9.01
CA VAL A 483 -4.38 -8.43 7.81
C VAL A 483 -4.33 -7.40 6.68
N LEU A 484 -3.73 -7.76 5.56
CA LEU A 484 -3.76 -6.96 4.34
C LEU A 484 -5.01 -7.35 3.54
N GLY A 485 -6.05 -6.51 3.64
CA GLY A 485 -7.38 -6.79 3.08
C GLY A 485 -7.52 -6.52 1.59
N GLY A 486 -6.72 -5.60 1.04
CA GLY A 486 -6.67 -5.28 -0.39
C GLY A 486 -5.27 -5.45 -1.00
N PRO A 487 -5.14 -5.37 -2.35
CA PRO A 487 -3.87 -5.43 -3.09
C PRO A 487 -3.04 -4.15 -2.86
N ILE A 488 -2.57 -3.99 -1.63
CA ILE A 488 -1.80 -2.83 -1.19
C ILE A 488 -0.31 -3.10 -1.28
N ARG A 489 0.46 -2.02 -1.43
CA ARG A 489 1.87 -2.02 -1.12
C ARG A 489 2.04 -1.80 0.38
N PHE A 490 2.61 -2.78 1.07
CA PHE A 490 2.94 -2.71 2.48
C PHE A 490 4.45 -2.51 2.64
N ASP A 491 4.84 -1.34 3.13
CA ASP A 491 6.22 -0.85 3.16
C ASP A 491 6.77 -0.89 4.60
N VAL A 492 7.90 -1.57 4.82
CA VAL A 492 8.54 -1.63 6.14
C VAL A 492 9.87 -0.87 6.09
N ASN A 493 9.89 0.33 6.66
CA ASN A 493 10.94 1.33 6.44
C ASN A 493 11.67 1.72 7.74
N GLY A 494 12.79 2.44 7.62
CA GLY A 494 13.41 3.20 8.72
C GLY A 494 14.05 2.35 9.82
N SER A 495 14.61 1.17 9.50
CA SER A 495 15.04 0.18 10.50
C SER A 495 13.91 -0.38 11.37
N SER A 496 12.65 -0.18 10.98
CA SER A 496 11.53 -0.71 11.75
C SER A 496 11.49 -2.24 11.70
N THR A 497 11.06 -2.80 12.83
CA THR A 497 10.85 -4.24 12.99
C THR A 497 9.37 -4.53 13.24
N ILE A 498 8.81 -5.47 12.48
CA ILE A 498 7.54 -6.12 12.78
C ILE A 498 7.84 -7.45 13.46
N SER A 499 7.33 -7.65 14.66
CA SER A 499 7.66 -8.81 15.50
C SER A 499 6.50 -9.31 16.33
N GLY A 500 6.66 -10.49 16.94
CA GLY A 500 5.67 -11.11 17.80
C GLY A 500 5.10 -12.40 17.21
N PRO A 501 4.35 -13.18 18.02
CA PRO A 501 3.84 -14.50 17.64
C PRO A 501 2.70 -14.45 16.61
N GLY A 502 2.04 -13.31 16.45
CA GLY A 502 1.01 -13.10 15.44
C GLY A 502 1.58 -12.99 14.03
N ALA A 503 0.74 -13.20 13.03
CA ALA A 503 1.13 -13.21 11.63
C ALA A 503 0.71 -11.94 10.89
N ILE A 504 1.36 -11.68 9.75
CA ILE A 504 0.80 -10.84 8.70
C ILE A 504 0.03 -11.75 7.74
N LYS A 505 -1.29 -11.58 7.66
CA LYS A 505 -2.18 -12.34 6.80
C LYS A 505 -2.45 -11.58 5.50
N VAL A 506 -2.16 -12.21 4.36
CA VAL A 506 -2.49 -11.65 3.04
C VAL A 506 -3.78 -12.30 2.56
N VAL A 507 -4.80 -11.50 2.29
CA VAL A 507 -6.14 -11.98 1.91
C VAL A 507 -6.39 -11.86 0.41
N SER A 508 -5.78 -10.87 -0.25
CA SER A 508 -5.98 -10.61 -1.67
C SER A 508 -4.69 -10.81 -2.48
N SER A 509 -4.83 -11.41 -3.66
CA SER A 509 -3.77 -11.45 -4.67
C SER A 509 -3.32 -10.03 -5.05
N GLY A 510 -2.05 -9.85 -5.41
CA GLY A 510 -1.49 -8.55 -5.83
C GLY A 510 -1.01 -7.66 -4.69
N ALA A 511 -1.04 -8.12 -3.43
CA ALA A 511 -0.32 -7.45 -2.35
C ALA A 511 1.20 -7.44 -2.65
N LEU A 512 1.84 -6.32 -2.34
CA LEU A 512 3.27 -6.11 -2.52
C LEU A 512 3.92 -5.80 -1.18
N PHE A 513 4.91 -6.58 -0.78
CA PHE A 513 5.76 -6.25 0.38
C PHE A 513 7.01 -5.54 -0.10
N SER A 514 7.26 -4.32 0.35
CA SER A 514 8.38 -3.50 -0.12
C SER A 514 9.13 -2.77 1.00
N ASN A 515 10.25 -2.18 0.61
CA ASN A 515 10.87 -1.03 1.26
C ASN A 515 11.04 0.06 0.18
N THR A 516 10.71 1.32 0.49
CA THR A 516 10.80 2.44 -0.47
C THR A 516 12.09 3.24 -0.31
N SER A 517 12.53 3.87 -1.41
CA SER A 517 13.78 4.62 -1.53
C SER A 517 14.08 5.66 -0.46
N GLY A 518 15.31 5.63 0.06
CA GLY A 518 15.85 6.61 1.03
C GLY A 518 15.90 6.12 2.48
N ASP A 519 15.20 5.03 2.80
CA ASP A 519 15.07 4.52 4.16
C ASP A 519 16.01 3.33 4.45
N VAL A 520 16.55 3.28 5.68
CA VAL A 520 17.31 2.12 6.19
C VAL A 520 16.39 0.89 6.20
N GLY A 521 16.91 -0.27 5.81
CA GLY A 521 16.18 -1.53 5.65
C GLY A 521 15.19 -1.90 6.77
N GLY A 522 14.13 -2.67 6.46
CA GLY A 522 13.14 -3.15 7.44
C GLY A 522 13.27 -4.63 7.77
N THR A 523 12.76 -5.06 8.93
CA THR A 523 12.76 -6.49 9.35
C THR A 523 11.36 -6.96 9.72
N ILE A 524 10.93 -8.11 9.18
CA ILE A 524 9.69 -8.79 9.52
C ILE A 524 10.05 -10.15 10.13
N THR A 525 9.95 -10.27 11.46
CA THR A 525 10.21 -11.53 12.18
C THR A 525 8.95 -12.37 12.37
N SER A 526 7.77 -11.73 12.31
CA SER A 526 6.48 -12.43 12.24
C SER A 526 6.33 -13.21 10.93
N GLU A 527 5.55 -14.28 10.95
CA GLU A 527 5.23 -15.05 9.74
C GLU A 527 4.34 -14.24 8.79
N ILE A 528 4.57 -14.34 7.48
CA ILE A 528 3.65 -13.85 6.47
C ILE A 528 2.89 -15.05 5.89
N ILE A 529 1.57 -15.08 6.09
CA ILE A 529 0.67 -16.13 5.61
C ILE A 529 -0.03 -15.64 4.35
N LEU A 530 0.32 -16.24 3.21
CA LEU A 530 -0.23 -15.94 1.89
C LEU A 530 -1.55 -16.70 1.67
N ASN A 531 -2.49 -16.08 0.97
CA ASN A 531 -3.82 -16.67 0.73
C ASN A 531 -4.45 -17.21 2.02
N SER A 532 -4.42 -16.37 3.06
CA SER A 532 -4.80 -16.73 4.43
C SER A 532 -6.27 -17.10 4.59
N THR A 533 -7.12 -16.76 3.63
CA THR A 533 -8.53 -17.16 3.57
C THR A 533 -8.74 -18.57 3.00
N GLY A 534 -7.71 -19.19 2.43
CA GLY A 534 -7.80 -20.50 1.80
C GLY A 534 -8.57 -20.49 0.47
N ALA A 535 -8.51 -19.39 -0.29
CA ALA A 535 -9.11 -19.35 -1.62
C ALA A 535 -8.49 -20.43 -2.53
N ALA A 536 -9.29 -20.97 -3.45
CA ALA A 536 -8.84 -22.00 -4.38
C ALA A 536 -7.58 -21.53 -5.13
N PHE A 537 -6.52 -22.33 -5.09
CA PHE A 537 -5.22 -21.99 -5.66
C PHE A 537 -4.85 -22.96 -6.76
N THR A 538 -4.57 -22.40 -7.94
CA THR A 538 -3.96 -23.12 -9.05
C THR A 538 -2.51 -22.66 -9.19
N LYS A 539 -1.57 -23.58 -8.91
CA LYS A 539 -0.13 -23.34 -9.07
C LYS A 539 0.21 -22.97 -10.51
N GLY A 540 1.12 -22.00 -10.70
CA GLY A 540 1.60 -21.64 -12.03
C GLY A 540 2.24 -22.84 -12.75
N ALA A 541 2.01 -22.93 -14.06
CA ALA A 541 2.29 -24.13 -14.84
C ALA A 541 3.00 -23.82 -16.16
N TRP A 542 3.64 -24.85 -16.70
CA TRP A 542 4.27 -24.82 -18.02
C TRP A 542 3.29 -25.30 -19.09
N THR A 543 3.22 -24.54 -20.19
CA THR A 543 2.57 -24.98 -21.43
C THR A 543 3.61 -24.91 -22.55
N GLY A 544 4.16 -26.06 -22.94
CA GLY A 544 5.35 -26.10 -23.80
C GLY A 544 6.52 -25.41 -23.11
N THR A 545 7.11 -24.41 -23.77
CA THR A 545 8.24 -23.61 -23.25
C THR A 545 7.81 -22.35 -22.48
N THR A 546 6.51 -22.08 -22.36
CA THR A 546 6.01 -20.86 -21.70
C THR A 546 5.58 -21.17 -20.27
N TYR A 547 6.11 -20.42 -19.31
CA TYR A 547 5.64 -20.44 -17.92
C TYR A 547 4.55 -19.38 -17.71
N THR A 548 3.41 -19.79 -17.15
CA THR A 548 2.32 -18.88 -16.78
C THR A 548 2.17 -18.88 -15.26
N PRO A 549 2.41 -17.74 -14.57
CA PRO A 549 2.15 -17.61 -13.13
C PRO A 549 0.67 -17.84 -12.78
N SER A 550 0.40 -18.18 -11.53
CA SER A 550 -0.96 -18.28 -11.01
C SER A 550 -1.74 -16.97 -11.20
N THR A 551 -2.94 -17.06 -11.77
CA THR A 551 -3.90 -15.95 -11.81
C THR A 551 -4.83 -15.93 -10.61
N THR A 552 -4.86 -17.03 -9.83
CA THR A 552 -5.72 -17.18 -8.64
C THR A 552 -5.14 -16.48 -7.42
N PHE A 553 -3.83 -16.60 -7.20
CA PHE A 553 -3.14 -15.92 -6.11
C PHE A 553 -1.64 -15.78 -6.39
N ALA A 554 -1.18 -14.54 -6.47
CA ALA A 554 0.23 -14.20 -6.61
C ALA A 554 0.58 -13.07 -5.64
N THR A 555 1.75 -13.18 -5.01
CA THR A 555 2.26 -12.15 -4.09
C THR A 555 3.62 -11.70 -4.56
N THR A 556 3.83 -10.39 -4.61
CA THR A 556 5.15 -9.83 -4.93
C THR A 556 5.87 -9.42 -3.65
N ILE A 557 7.16 -9.74 -3.57
CA ILE A 557 8.01 -9.38 -2.44
C ILE A 557 9.28 -8.75 -3.01
N GLY A 558 9.47 -7.47 -2.74
CA GLY A 558 10.57 -6.68 -3.29
C GLY A 558 10.29 -5.18 -3.27
N GLY A 559 11.35 -4.38 -3.17
CA GLY A 559 11.29 -2.93 -2.92
C GLY A 559 11.47 -2.03 -4.14
N THR A 560 11.25 -0.71 -3.94
CA THR A 560 11.81 0.36 -4.80
C THR A 560 13.24 0.71 -4.32
N ASN A 561 13.91 1.79 -4.74
CA ASN A 561 15.34 2.14 -4.44
C ASN A 561 15.73 2.25 -2.93
N GLY A 562 15.04 1.58 -2.01
CA GLY A 562 15.24 1.54 -0.56
C GLY A 562 16.21 0.47 -0.09
N GLY A 563 16.44 0.43 1.22
CA GLY A 563 17.34 -0.50 1.89
C GLY A 563 16.87 -1.96 1.89
N SER A 564 17.72 -2.87 2.39
CA SER A 564 17.43 -4.30 2.47
C SER A 564 16.15 -4.62 3.23
N LEU A 565 15.41 -5.65 2.81
CA LEU A 565 14.26 -6.17 3.55
C LEU A 565 14.62 -7.54 4.12
N SER A 566 14.43 -7.76 5.41
CA SER A 566 14.57 -9.09 6.02
C SER A 566 13.19 -9.64 6.37
N VAL A 567 12.90 -10.88 5.98
CA VAL A 567 11.65 -11.59 6.27
C VAL A 567 11.98 -12.92 6.91
N ASN A 568 11.24 -13.32 7.94
CA ASN A 568 11.36 -14.64 8.56
C ASN A 568 10.96 -15.73 7.57
N LYS A 569 9.65 -15.96 7.41
CA LYS A 569 9.15 -16.99 6.49
C LYS A 569 7.85 -16.59 5.82
N LEU A 570 7.62 -17.19 4.67
CA LEU A 570 6.41 -17.11 3.87
C LEU A 570 5.72 -18.47 3.85
N SER A 571 4.41 -18.53 4.06
CA SER A 571 3.64 -19.78 4.02
C SER A 571 2.31 -19.59 3.28
N GLY A 572 1.59 -20.69 3.05
CA GLY A 572 0.27 -20.67 2.39
C GLY A 572 0.33 -20.88 0.87
N ASN A 573 -0.80 -20.72 0.20
CA ASN A 573 -0.93 -21.11 -1.21
C ASN A 573 -0.83 -19.88 -2.14
N SER A 574 0.36 -19.64 -2.70
CA SER A 574 0.62 -18.53 -3.61
C SER A 574 1.82 -18.86 -4.49
N ASP A 575 1.78 -18.43 -5.75
CA ASP A 575 3.03 -18.16 -6.48
C ASP A 575 3.66 -16.90 -5.86
N VAL A 576 4.98 -16.87 -5.75
CA VAL A 576 5.71 -15.73 -5.18
C VAL A 576 6.62 -15.13 -6.24
N ASP A 577 6.43 -13.85 -6.53
CA ASP A 577 7.34 -13.08 -7.37
C ASP A 577 8.30 -12.29 -6.48
N ILE A 578 9.58 -12.66 -6.51
CA ILE A 578 10.66 -11.87 -5.92
C ILE A 578 11.16 -10.94 -7.01
N SER A 579 10.64 -9.72 -7.09
CA SER A 579 11.01 -8.81 -8.16
C SER A 579 11.61 -7.51 -7.66
N ASN A 580 12.60 -7.03 -8.41
CA ASN A 580 13.01 -5.63 -8.40
C ASN A 580 12.38 -4.86 -9.58
N ASN A 581 11.41 -5.48 -10.26
CA ASN A 581 10.85 -5.05 -11.54
C ASN A 581 9.34 -4.81 -11.43
N SER A 582 8.94 -3.76 -10.72
CA SER A 582 7.65 -3.14 -10.99
C SER A 582 7.89 -1.82 -11.73
N THR A 583 7.06 -1.49 -12.70
CA THR A 583 6.92 -0.14 -13.26
C THR A 583 6.47 0.89 -12.21
N THR A 584 6.25 0.47 -10.95
CA THR A 584 6.08 1.33 -9.77
C THR A 584 7.20 1.16 -8.72
N GLY A 585 8.33 0.56 -9.10
CA GLY A 585 9.60 0.67 -8.39
C GLY A 585 10.45 -0.60 -8.36
N GLY A 586 11.77 -0.37 -8.29
CA GLY A 586 12.82 -1.38 -8.13
C GLY A 586 13.88 -0.91 -7.15
N GLY A 587 14.30 -1.81 -6.25
CA GLY A 587 15.28 -1.57 -5.20
C GLY A 587 16.66 -2.07 -5.53
N THR A 588 17.65 -1.41 -4.93
CA THR A 588 19.07 -1.69 -5.17
C THR A 588 19.66 -2.67 -4.14
N MET A 589 18.91 -3.04 -3.10
CA MET A 589 19.39 -3.80 -1.93
C MET A 589 18.64 -5.13 -1.73
N PRO A 590 19.27 -6.16 -1.11
CA PRO A 590 18.74 -7.53 -1.06
C PRO A 590 17.50 -7.73 -0.18
N LEU A 591 16.64 -8.67 -0.59
CA LEU A 591 15.71 -9.38 0.29
C LEU A 591 16.47 -10.52 1.00
N THR A 592 16.37 -10.64 2.33
CA THR A 592 16.94 -11.76 3.10
C THR A 592 15.84 -12.60 3.72
N LEU A 593 15.85 -13.92 3.47
CA LEU A 593 14.94 -14.87 4.12
C LEU A 593 15.64 -15.55 5.31
N THR A 594 15.14 -15.32 6.52
CA THR A 594 15.79 -15.76 7.78
C THR A 594 15.15 -17.02 8.39
N GLY A 595 14.09 -17.53 7.79
CA GLY A 595 13.38 -18.76 8.14
C GLY A 595 12.95 -19.55 6.90
N VAL A 596 12.52 -20.79 7.13
CA VAL A 596 12.11 -21.71 6.06
C VAL A 596 10.71 -21.36 5.56
N SER A 597 10.61 -20.95 4.30
CA SER A 597 9.34 -20.70 3.64
C SER A 597 8.69 -22.00 3.16
N THR A 598 7.36 -22.08 3.22
CA THR A 598 6.55 -23.29 2.96
C THR A 598 5.40 -23.06 1.99
N TYR A 599 5.42 -21.95 1.23
CA TYR A 599 4.39 -21.71 0.22
C TYR A 599 4.45 -22.74 -0.91
N THR A 600 3.31 -23.04 -1.52
CA THR A 600 3.15 -24.18 -2.45
C THR A 600 3.34 -23.82 -3.93
N GLY A 601 3.21 -22.53 -4.28
CA GLY A 601 3.44 -22.03 -5.62
C GLY A 601 4.92 -21.87 -5.98
N ASN A 602 5.21 -21.64 -7.25
CA ASN A 602 6.59 -21.45 -7.69
C ASN A 602 7.10 -20.04 -7.35
N THR A 603 8.42 -19.93 -7.26
CA THR A 603 9.12 -18.65 -7.10
C THR A 603 9.49 -18.12 -8.48
N THR A 604 9.02 -16.94 -8.84
CA THR A 604 9.54 -16.19 -9.99
C THR A 604 10.51 -15.13 -9.49
N ILE A 605 11.59 -14.87 -10.23
CA ILE A 605 12.51 -13.78 -9.92
C ILE A 605 12.68 -12.88 -11.14
N ASN A 606 12.04 -11.71 -11.13
CA ASN A 606 12.13 -10.73 -12.22
C ASN A 606 13.16 -9.64 -11.85
N ALA A 607 14.26 -9.56 -12.61
CA ALA A 607 15.38 -8.65 -12.34
C ALA A 607 15.67 -7.71 -13.52
N ASN A 608 15.44 -6.40 -13.38
CA ASN A 608 15.68 -5.45 -14.47
C ASN A 608 17.14 -4.97 -14.55
N THR A 609 17.76 -4.55 -13.44
CA THR A 609 19.22 -4.28 -13.36
C THR A 609 19.61 -4.13 -11.89
N PRO A 610 20.26 -5.11 -11.24
CA PRO A 610 20.87 -4.84 -9.94
C PRO A 610 21.90 -3.71 -10.14
N THR A 611 21.92 -2.68 -9.30
CA THR A 611 22.95 -1.63 -9.38
C THR A 611 24.17 -1.97 -8.51
N ALA A 612 24.04 -2.91 -7.56
CA ALA A 612 25.10 -3.70 -6.94
C ALA A 612 24.45 -4.63 -5.90
N GLY A 613 24.65 -5.95 -5.98
CA GLY A 613 24.16 -6.91 -4.96
C GLY A 613 23.07 -7.88 -5.44
N ALA A 614 22.80 -8.92 -4.63
CA ALA A 614 21.80 -9.94 -4.92
C ALA A 614 20.37 -9.43 -4.68
N ASN A 615 19.40 -9.91 -5.47
CA ASN A 615 17.98 -9.65 -5.20
C ASN A 615 17.48 -10.45 -3.99
N LEU A 616 17.97 -11.68 -3.84
CA LEU A 616 17.65 -12.58 -2.73
C LEU A 616 18.95 -13.08 -2.08
N VAL A 617 19.00 -13.04 -0.75
CA VAL A 617 20.07 -13.60 0.08
C VAL A 617 19.44 -14.64 1.02
N LEU A 618 20.03 -15.83 1.11
CA LEU A 618 19.58 -16.82 2.09
C LEU A 618 20.18 -16.51 3.47
N GLY A 619 19.33 -16.51 4.49
CA GLY A 619 19.74 -16.42 5.90
C GLY A 619 19.76 -17.77 6.61
N ILE A 620 19.27 -18.84 5.96
CA ILE A 620 19.21 -20.20 6.50
C ILE A 620 19.21 -21.24 5.36
N ASN A 621 19.55 -22.49 5.68
CA ASN A 621 19.38 -23.61 4.75
C ASN A 621 17.90 -23.77 4.35
N ASN A 622 17.66 -23.96 3.05
CA ASN A 622 16.33 -24.12 2.49
C ASN A 622 15.36 -22.98 2.87
N ALA A 623 15.82 -21.72 2.80
CA ALA A 623 14.95 -20.58 3.09
C ALA A 623 13.77 -20.47 2.09
N LEU A 624 13.96 -20.92 0.84
CA LEU A 624 12.89 -21.11 -0.14
C LEU A 624 12.29 -22.54 -0.04
N PRO A 625 11.03 -22.74 -0.49
CA PRO A 625 10.41 -24.07 -0.47
C PRO A 625 11.18 -25.08 -1.34
N THR A 626 11.29 -26.32 -0.86
CA THR A 626 12.13 -27.35 -1.50
C THR A 626 11.45 -28.09 -2.66
N THR A 627 10.13 -28.02 -2.73
CA THR A 627 9.29 -28.73 -3.71
C THR A 627 8.77 -27.84 -4.84
N THR A 628 9.17 -26.57 -4.85
CA THR A 628 8.72 -25.58 -5.84
C THR A 628 9.86 -25.22 -6.79
N GLY A 629 9.49 -24.78 -7.99
CA GLY A 629 10.46 -24.36 -9.00
C GLY A 629 10.87 -22.92 -8.79
N ILE A 630 12.11 -22.59 -9.19
CA ILE A 630 12.54 -21.20 -9.38
C ILE A 630 12.54 -20.92 -10.89
N ILE A 631 11.77 -19.91 -11.28
CA ILE A 631 11.70 -19.39 -12.64
C ILE A 631 12.37 -18.03 -12.66
N VAL A 632 13.38 -17.89 -13.49
CA VAL A 632 14.17 -16.68 -13.60
C VAL A 632 13.62 -15.85 -14.77
N GLY A 633 13.05 -14.68 -14.47
CA GLY A 633 12.24 -13.84 -15.37
C GLY A 633 12.98 -13.08 -16.47
N THR A 634 12.47 -11.91 -16.89
CA THR A 634 13.07 -11.05 -17.94
C THR A 634 14.53 -10.77 -17.64
N LYS A 635 15.44 -11.23 -18.51
CA LYS A 635 16.87 -11.02 -18.31
C LYS A 635 17.27 -9.67 -18.88
N THR A 636 17.35 -8.61 -18.07
CA THR A 636 17.93 -7.33 -18.51
C THR A 636 19.20 -6.89 -17.76
N GLY A 637 19.67 -7.68 -16.78
CA GLY A 637 20.91 -7.41 -16.02
C GLY A 637 22.15 -8.17 -16.53
N VAL A 638 23.29 -7.49 -16.61
CA VAL A 638 24.60 -8.08 -16.96
C VAL A 638 25.24 -8.72 -15.72
N ARG A 639 25.33 -10.05 -15.64
CA ARG A 639 26.21 -10.84 -14.72
C ARG A 639 26.15 -10.50 -13.22
N LEU A 640 25.05 -9.92 -12.72
CA LEU A 640 24.90 -9.61 -11.30
C LEU A 640 24.21 -10.76 -10.55
N PRO A 641 24.55 -11.00 -9.27
CA PRO A 641 23.87 -11.97 -8.45
C PRO A 641 22.38 -11.67 -8.38
N VAL A 642 21.56 -12.71 -8.52
CA VAL A 642 20.12 -12.66 -8.28
C VAL A 642 19.77 -13.41 -7.03
N ILE A 643 20.42 -14.56 -6.83
CA ILE A 643 20.35 -15.33 -5.59
C ILE A 643 21.76 -15.47 -5.04
N ASP A 644 21.95 -15.08 -3.79
CA ASP A 644 23.13 -15.39 -3.01
C ASP A 644 22.76 -16.44 -1.96
N LEU A 645 23.40 -17.61 -2.07
CA LEU A 645 23.26 -18.70 -1.12
C LEU A 645 23.90 -18.39 0.23
N ASN A 646 24.85 -17.45 0.28
CA ASN A 646 25.41 -16.89 1.50
C ASN A 646 25.85 -17.93 2.55
N GLY A 647 26.48 -19.02 2.10
CA GLY A 647 26.98 -20.11 2.94
C GLY A 647 25.92 -21.15 3.33
N TYR A 648 24.69 -21.03 2.83
CA TYR A 648 23.60 -21.96 3.08
C TYR A 648 23.30 -22.82 1.85
N SER A 649 22.78 -24.03 2.08
CA SER A 649 22.34 -24.95 1.03
C SER A 649 20.86 -24.74 0.72
N GLN A 650 20.46 -24.99 -0.54
CA GLN A 650 19.08 -24.84 -0.99
C GLN A 650 18.70 -26.01 -1.90
N GLN A 651 17.58 -26.65 -1.61
CA GLN A 651 16.90 -27.58 -2.51
C GLN A 651 15.74 -26.88 -3.22
N VAL A 652 15.53 -27.17 -4.50
CA VAL A 652 14.36 -26.73 -5.28
C VAL A 652 13.91 -27.85 -6.21
N ALA A 653 12.68 -27.81 -6.72
CA ALA A 653 12.21 -28.81 -7.68
C ALA A 653 12.98 -28.73 -9.02
N TYR A 654 13.18 -27.50 -9.52
CA TYR A 654 13.90 -27.22 -10.75
C TYR A 654 14.32 -25.75 -10.82
N LEU A 655 15.29 -25.46 -11.69
CA LEU A 655 15.59 -24.11 -12.18
C LEU A 655 15.16 -23.98 -13.63
N ALA A 656 14.60 -22.83 -14.02
CA ALA A 656 14.19 -22.60 -15.39
C ALA A 656 14.24 -21.11 -15.78
N ASP A 657 14.35 -20.89 -17.08
CA ASP A 657 14.23 -19.57 -17.69
C ASP A 657 12.75 -19.21 -17.98
N GLY A 658 12.35 -17.98 -17.69
CA GLY A 658 11.04 -17.41 -18.05
C GLY A 658 10.92 -17.01 -19.53
N ALA A 659 9.78 -16.41 -19.92
CA ALA A 659 9.43 -16.18 -21.33
C ALA A 659 10.24 -15.09 -22.07
N LEU A 660 11.04 -14.26 -21.38
CA LEU A 660 11.66 -13.04 -21.94
C LEU A 660 13.19 -13.03 -21.74
N VAL A 661 13.87 -14.02 -22.30
CA VAL A 661 15.33 -14.22 -22.19
C VAL A 661 16.09 -13.64 -23.39
N SER A 662 17.02 -12.71 -23.12
CA SER A 662 18.05 -12.28 -24.07
C SER A 662 19.39 -12.98 -23.77
N VAL A 663 20.17 -13.29 -24.81
CA VAL A 663 21.46 -14.02 -24.72
C VAL A 663 22.63 -13.19 -24.17
N SER A 664 22.46 -11.89 -23.94
CA SER A 664 23.52 -11.00 -23.46
C SER A 664 23.42 -10.67 -21.96
N GLN A 665 22.38 -11.15 -21.28
CA GLN A 665 22.06 -10.81 -19.90
C GLN A 665 21.72 -12.11 -19.18
N TYR A 666 22.56 -12.52 -18.24
CA TYR A 666 22.38 -13.76 -17.48
C TYR A 666 22.36 -13.46 -16.00
N LEU A 667 21.43 -14.12 -15.31
CA LEU A 667 21.21 -13.98 -13.87
C LEU A 667 22.03 -15.04 -13.13
N THR A 668 22.69 -14.64 -12.05
CA THR A 668 23.70 -15.47 -11.36
C THR A 668 23.16 -15.99 -10.03
N ILE A 669 23.39 -17.27 -9.75
CA ILE A 669 23.28 -17.87 -8.43
C ILE A 669 24.71 -18.08 -7.91
N THR A 670 25.02 -17.44 -6.79
CA THR A 670 26.39 -17.41 -6.23
C THR A 670 26.36 -17.81 -4.76
N ASN A 671 27.51 -18.26 -4.23
CA ASN A 671 27.73 -18.38 -2.79
C ASN A 671 28.77 -17.36 -2.29
N ASN A 672 28.33 -16.17 -1.84
CA ASN A 672 29.25 -15.17 -1.27
C ASN A 672 29.55 -15.41 0.23
N GLY A 673 28.93 -16.41 0.86
CA GLY A 673 29.28 -16.78 2.23
C GLY A 673 30.63 -17.49 2.29
N THR A 674 31.24 -17.59 3.46
CA THR A 674 32.55 -18.27 3.62
C THR A 674 32.43 -19.80 3.72
N THR A 675 31.23 -20.32 3.97
CA THR A 675 30.95 -21.76 4.07
C THR A 675 30.55 -22.32 2.71
N ALA A 676 30.87 -23.57 2.42
CA ALA A 676 30.44 -24.22 1.19
C ALA A 676 28.92 -24.47 1.17
N SER A 677 28.30 -24.27 0.02
CA SER A 677 26.86 -24.44 -0.21
C SER A 677 26.57 -25.55 -1.21
N VAL A 678 25.46 -26.26 -1.01
CA VAL A 678 24.94 -27.24 -1.98
C VAL A 678 23.62 -26.73 -2.57
N LEU A 679 23.57 -26.62 -3.89
CA LEU A 679 22.32 -26.42 -4.62
C LEU A 679 21.79 -27.79 -5.06
N THR A 680 20.62 -28.19 -4.59
CA THR A 680 19.98 -29.46 -4.95
C THR A 680 18.78 -29.22 -5.85
N LEU A 681 18.75 -29.85 -7.02
CA LEU A 681 17.64 -29.84 -7.96
C LEU A 681 16.93 -31.18 -7.87
N GLY A 682 15.69 -31.22 -7.37
CA GLY A 682 15.09 -32.45 -6.85
C GLY A 682 13.57 -32.51 -6.83
N GLY A 683 12.93 -32.43 -8.00
CA GLY A 683 11.48 -32.59 -8.16
C GLY A 683 11.09 -33.63 -9.21
N ASP A 684 9.78 -33.81 -9.40
CA ASP A 684 9.21 -34.81 -10.32
C ASP A 684 8.65 -34.19 -11.62
N THR A 685 8.41 -32.88 -11.62
CA THR A 685 7.99 -32.14 -12.81
C THR A 685 9.20 -31.55 -13.51
N SER A 686 9.32 -31.80 -14.82
CA SER A 686 10.34 -31.18 -15.66
C SER A 686 9.87 -29.78 -16.08
N PRO A 687 10.72 -28.75 -16.00
CA PRO A 687 10.39 -27.44 -16.55
C PRO A 687 10.29 -27.51 -18.08
N GLY A 688 9.48 -26.62 -18.66
CA GLY A 688 9.34 -26.49 -20.11
C GLY A 688 10.58 -25.95 -20.82
N THR A 689 11.48 -25.29 -20.08
CA THR A 689 12.74 -24.71 -20.56
C THR A 689 13.92 -25.13 -19.68
N GLY A 690 15.14 -24.97 -20.20
CA GLY A 690 16.36 -25.09 -19.41
C GLY A 690 16.67 -23.83 -18.62
N PHE A 691 17.63 -23.93 -17.71
CA PHE A 691 18.25 -22.78 -17.07
C PHE A 691 19.52 -22.39 -17.83
N SER A 692 19.60 -21.14 -18.29
CA SER A 692 20.78 -20.62 -18.99
C SER A 692 21.55 -19.54 -18.22
N GLY A 693 21.25 -19.32 -16.94
CA GLY A 693 21.92 -18.30 -16.10
C GLY A 693 23.39 -18.62 -15.78
N TYR A 694 23.93 -18.10 -14.68
CA TYR A 694 25.27 -18.46 -14.18
C TYR A 694 25.17 -19.14 -12.82
N LEU A 695 25.96 -20.20 -12.62
CA LEU A 695 26.21 -20.78 -11.30
C LEU A 695 27.67 -20.49 -10.95
N SER A 696 27.97 -19.88 -9.81
CA SER A 696 29.35 -19.53 -9.46
C SER A 696 29.68 -19.75 -7.99
N ASP A 697 30.96 -20.02 -7.75
CA ASP A 697 31.54 -19.73 -6.44
C ASP A 697 31.48 -18.22 -6.18
N GLY A 698 31.43 -17.85 -4.90
CA GLY A 698 31.77 -16.51 -4.44
C GLY A 698 32.99 -16.62 -3.52
N ASN A 699 32.83 -16.21 -2.26
CA ASN A 699 33.83 -16.49 -1.23
C ASN A 699 33.83 -17.95 -0.77
N GLY A 700 32.70 -18.65 -0.92
CA GLY A 700 32.52 -20.04 -0.55
C GLY A 700 32.28 -20.91 -1.78
N GLY A 701 32.66 -22.17 -1.69
CA GLY A 701 32.45 -23.14 -2.76
C GLY A 701 30.96 -23.46 -2.96
N LEU A 702 30.57 -23.71 -4.20
CA LEU A 702 29.26 -24.18 -4.61
C LEU A 702 29.39 -25.60 -5.18
N SER A 703 28.56 -26.53 -4.71
CA SER A 703 28.38 -27.86 -5.33
C SER A 703 26.95 -28.04 -5.81
N LEU A 704 26.76 -28.86 -6.84
CA LEU A 704 25.46 -29.12 -7.44
C LEU A 704 25.05 -30.58 -7.24
N VAL A 705 23.80 -30.80 -6.84
CA VAL A 705 23.23 -32.14 -6.72
C VAL A 705 21.94 -32.22 -7.54
N LYS A 706 21.80 -33.27 -8.35
CA LYS A 706 20.56 -33.63 -9.04
C LYS A 706 19.95 -34.88 -8.42
N THR A 707 18.70 -34.75 -7.99
CA THR A 707 17.82 -35.81 -7.45
C THR A 707 16.43 -35.71 -8.09
N GLY A 708 15.45 -36.48 -7.60
CA GLY A 708 14.09 -36.48 -8.15
C GLY A 708 13.99 -37.13 -9.53
N SER A 709 12.78 -37.33 -10.03
CA SER A 709 12.56 -38.02 -11.31
C SER A 709 12.63 -37.11 -12.55
N ASN A 710 12.61 -35.79 -12.37
CA ASN A 710 12.54 -34.86 -13.50
C ASN A 710 13.81 -34.77 -14.37
N THR A 711 13.66 -34.13 -15.53
CA THR A 711 14.76 -33.66 -16.37
C THR A 711 15.06 -32.20 -16.07
N GLN A 712 16.24 -31.91 -15.52
CA GLN A 712 16.78 -30.55 -15.46
C GLN A 712 17.67 -30.32 -16.67
N THR A 713 17.40 -29.28 -17.47
CA THR A 713 18.31 -28.86 -18.55
C THR A 713 19.14 -27.66 -18.11
N LEU A 714 20.45 -27.74 -18.28
CA LEU A 714 21.38 -26.62 -18.08
C LEU A 714 22.06 -26.28 -19.43
N SER A 715 21.91 -25.04 -19.85
CA SER A 715 22.68 -24.41 -20.94
C SER A 715 23.54 -23.24 -20.43
N SER A 716 23.62 -23.14 -19.11
CA SER A 716 24.23 -22.11 -18.30
C SER A 716 25.76 -22.11 -18.38
N PHE A 717 26.36 -21.00 -17.94
CA PHE A 717 27.79 -20.91 -17.67
C PHE A 717 28.05 -21.23 -16.18
N GLY A 718 28.84 -22.26 -15.90
CA GLY A 718 29.31 -22.56 -14.56
C GLY A 718 30.72 -22.03 -14.33
N ALA A 719 30.93 -21.44 -13.16
CA ALA A 719 32.21 -20.94 -12.65
C ALA A 719 32.39 -21.34 -11.17
N PHE A 720 31.92 -22.52 -10.81
CA PHE A 720 32.09 -23.12 -9.48
C PHE A 720 33.05 -24.30 -9.56
N ASN A 721 33.80 -24.53 -8.48
CA ASN A 721 34.82 -25.58 -8.40
C ASN A 721 34.33 -26.81 -7.62
N GLY A 722 33.21 -26.71 -6.89
CA GLY A 722 32.62 -27.86 -6.24
C GLY A 722 32.13 -28.91 -7.23
N GLY A 723 32.04 -30.16 -6.78
CA GLY A 723 31.64 -31.28 -7.63
C GLY A 723 30.15 -31.26 -7.99
N VAL A 724 29.80 -32.02 -9.02
CA VAL A 724 28.40 -32.28 -9.39
C VAL A 724 28.06 -33.73 -9.06
N THR A 725 26.95 -33.97 -8.37
CA THR A 725 26.43 -35.32 -8.11
C THR A 725 25.07 -35.51 -8.76
N VAL A 726 24.89 -36.56 -9.56
CA VAL A 726 23.63 -36.91 -10.22
C VAL A 726 23.16 -38.25 -9.69
N ASN A 727 22.20 -38.24 -8.76
CA ASN A 727 21.69 -39.42 -8.07
C ASN A 727 20.27 -39.85 -8.51
N GLY A 728 19.55 -39.00 -9.24
CA GLY A 728 18.20 -39.30 -9.75
C GLY A 728 17.75 -38.41 -10.91
N GLY A 729 16.91 -38.97 -11.78
CA GLY A 729 16.37 -38.27 -12.95
C GLY A 729 17.47 -37.93 -13.96
N VAL A 730 17.21 -36.95 -14.83
CA VAL A 730 18.14 -36.57 -15.90
C VAL A 730 18.70 -35.16 -15.65
N LEU A 731 20.03 -35.02 -15.59
CA LEU A 731 20.71 -33.74 -15.76
C LEU A 731 21.14 -33.64 -17.22
N ARG A 732 20.45 -32.84 -18.02
CA ARG A 732 20.76 -32.61 -19.44
C ARG A 732 21.62 -31.36 -19.59
N VAL A 733 22.79 -31.49 -20.21
CA VAL A 733 23.70 -30.39 -20.50
C VAL A 733 23.70 -30.13 -21.99
N ILE A 734 23.43 -28.88 -22.37
CA ILE A 734 23.48 -28.41 -23.76
C ILE A 734 24.39 -27.18 -23.84
N ALA A 735 24.84 -26.83 -25.04
CA ALA A 735 25.62 -25.61 -25.23
C ALA A 735 24.75 -24.37 -25.03
N ALA A 736 25.34 -23.29 -24.54
CA ALA A 736 24.73 -21.96 -24.64
C ALA A 736 24.53 -21.59 -26.13
N ASN A 737 23.59 -20.69 -26.43
CA ASN A 737 23.32 -20.29 -27.81
C ASN A 737 24.60 -19.70 -28.47
N GLY A 738 25.02 -20.26 -29.60
CA GLY A 738 26.25 -19.88 -30.31
C GLY A 738 27.55 -20.50 -29.76
N ALA A 739 27.50 -21.35 -28.73
CA ALA A 739 28.66 -22.07 -28.21
C ALA A 739 28.74 -23.52 -28.70
N THR A 740 29.94 -24.10 -28.70
CA THR A 740 30.19 -25.51 -29.05
C THR A 740 30.47 -26.40 -27.83
N SER A 741 30.68 -25.78 -26.66
CA SER A 741 30.91 -26.43 -25.38
C SER A 741 30.06 -25.77 -24.28
N SER A 742 29.96 -26.43 -23.13
CA SER A 742 29.28 -25.93 -21.95
C SER A 742 30.16 -26.03 -20.73
N SER A 743 30.16 -24.97 -19.91
CA SER A 743 30.77 -24.97 -18.58
C SER A 743 29.73 -25.11 -17.47
N ALA A 744 28.48 -25.45 -17.78
CA ALA A 744 27.35 -25.48 -16.83
C ALA A 744 27.61 -26.31 -15.56
N LEU A 745 28.53 -27.27 -15.62
CA LEU A 745 28.91 -28.16 -14.52
C LEU A 745 30.11 -27.66 -13.70
N GLY A 746 30.61 -26.45 -13.98
CA GLY A 746 31.79 -25.90 -13.31
C GLY A 746 33.07 -26.61 -13.72
N THR A 747 34.09 -26.58 -12.86
CA THR A 747 35.40 -27.24 -13.08
C THR A 747 35.58 -28.51 -12.26
N GLY A 748 34.74 -28.73 -11.25
CA GLY A 748 34.81 -29.89 -10.36
C GLY A 748 34.46 -31.21 -11.08
N GLY A 749 34.86 -32.33 -10.48
CA GLY A 749 34.51 -33.66 -10.97
C GLY A 749 32.99 -33.93 -10.88
N VAL A 750 32.49 -34.78 -11.77
CA VAL A 750 31.07 -35.15 -11.82
C VAL A 750 30.90 -36.62 -11.44
N VAL A 751 30.04 -36.89 -10.48
CA VAL A 751 29.69 -38.24 -10.03
C VAL A 751 28.26 -38.56 -10.43
N VAL A 752 28.05 -39.67 -11.13
CA VAL A 752 26.72 -40.14 -11.54
C VAL A 752 26.47 -41.49 -10.87
N GLY A 753 25.35 -41.66 -10.18
CA GLY A 753 25.03 -42.89 -9.45
C GLY A 753 23.53 -43.04 -9.19
N GLY A 754 23.15 -44.05 -8.42
CA GLY A 754 21.74 -44.26 -8.04
C GLY A 754 20.86 -44.53 -9.26
N THR A 755 19.81 -43.75 -9.46
CA THR A 755 18.99 -43.78 -10.69
C THR A 755 19.24 -42.55 -11.58
N GLY A 756 20.39 -41.89 -11.37
CA GLY A 756 20.75 -40.65 -12.02
C GLY A 756 21.33 -40.85 -13.41
N GLN A 757 20.97 -39.95 -14.32
CA GLN A 757 21.52 -39.88 -15.66
C GLN A 757 22.10 -38.50 -15.94
N LEU A 758 23.38 -38.45 -16.33
CA LEU A 758 23.96 -37.26 -16.97
C LEU A 758 23.81 -37.42 -18.49
N PHE A 759 23.11 -36.50 -19.13
CA PHE A 759 22.91 -36.49 -20.57
C PHE A 759 23.65 -35.31 -21.21
N LEU A 760 24.59 -35.57 -22.12
CA LEU A 760 25.42 -34.55 -22.74
C LEU A 760 25.08 -34.38 -24.22
N ALA A 761 24.53 -33.22 -24.59
CA ALA A 761 24.33 -32.83 -25.98
C ALA A 761 25.44 -31.89 -26.51
N THR A 762 26.53 -31.74 -25.75
CA THR A 762 27.63 -30.81 -26.01
C THR A 762 28.92 -31.27 -25.34
N THR A 763 30.02 -30.60 -25.63
CA THR A 763 31.32 -30.83 -25.00
C THR A 763 31.39 -30.18 -23.61
N ILE A 764 31.80 -30.95 -22.60
CA ILE A 764 32.23 -30.48 -21.28
C ILE A 764 33.69 -30.91 -21.03
N THR A 765 34.38 -30.25 -20.11
CA THR A 765 35.78 -30.57 -19.77
C THR A 765 35.93 -31.37 -18.48
N ASN A 766 34.85 -31.57 -17.74
CA ASN A 766 34.89 -32.21 -16.43
C ASN A 766 35.33 -33.67 -16.56
N ASP A 767 35.98 -34.17 -15.51
CA ASP A 767 36.21 -35.60 -15.31
C ASP A 767 34.98 -36.23 -14.63
N LEU A 768 34.63 -37.44 -15.05
CA LEU A 768 33.42 -38.13 -14.64
C LEU A 768 33.72 -39.45 -13.93
N THR A 769 32.94 -39.75 -12.90
CA THR A 769 32.84 -41.08 -12.29
C THR A 769 31.41 -41.57 -12.41
N VAL A 770 31.21 -42.70 -13.09
CA VAL A 770 29.90 -43.35 -13.24
C VAL A 770 29.86 -44.56 -12.31
N ASN A 771 29.12 -44.42 -11.21
CA ASN A 771 28.91 -45.45 -10.19
C ASN A 771 27.74 -46.38 -10.54
N ALA A 772 27.56 -47.41 -9.72
CA ALA A 772 26.47 -48.37 -9.87
C ALA A 772 25.09 -47.68 -10.02
N GLY A 773 24.33 -48.11 -11.03
CA GLY A 773 23.02 -47.56 -11.39
C GLY A 773 23.07 -46.20 -12.10
N GLY A 774 24.19 -45.48 -12.00
CA GLY A 774 24.43 -44.23 -12.70
C GLY A 774 24.63 -44.45 -14.21
N ARG A 775 24.22 -43.45 -14.99
CA ARG A 775 24.30 -43.50 -16.45
C ARG A 775 24.83 -42.20 -17.04
N LEU A 776 25.95 -42.28 -17.76
CA LEU A 776 26.39 -41.21 -18.64
C LEU A 776 25.88 -41.52 -20.05
N ALA A 777 25.14 -40.58 -20.63
CA ALA A 777 24.67 -40.69 -21.99
C ALA A 777 24.80 -39.39 -22.78
N GLY A 778 24.55 -39.47 -24.09
CA GLY A 778 24.56 -38.30 -24.95
C GLY A 778 25.38 -38.51 -26.22
N ASN A 779 25.55 -37.43 -26.97
CA ASN A 779 26.39 -37.34 -28.16
C ASN A 779 27.48 -36.24 -28.02
N GLY A 780 27.68 -35.76 -26.80
CA GLY A 780 28.67 -34.77 -26.44
C GLY A 780 30.07 -35.34 -26.20
N ALA A 781 30.95 -34.50 -25.69
CA ALA A 781 32.30 -34.88 -25.28
C ALA A 781 32.55 -34.57 -23.80
N THR A 782 33.49 -35.29 -23.17
CA THR A 782 33.83 -35.17 -21.73
C THR A 782 35.34 -35.16 -21.50
N GLY A 783 35.78 -34.91 -20.27
CA GLY A 783 37.15 -35.16 -19.82
C GLY A 783 37.45 -36.66 -19.67
N ALA A 784 38.21 -37.03 -18.63
CA ALA A 784 38.43 -38.43 -18.28
C ALA A 784 37.15 -39.05 -17.71
N VAL A 785 36.93 -40.34 -17.96
CA VAL A 785 35.71 -41.03 -17.49
C VAL A 785 36.10 -42.34 -16.81
N THR A 786 35.78 -42.49 -15.53
CA THR A 786 35.87 -43.77 -14.82
C THR A 786 34.49 -44.39 -14.69
N VAL A 787 34.30 -45.59 -15.23
CA VAL A 787 33.06 -46.34 -15.08
C VAL A 787 33.31 -47.45 -14.07
N ASN A 788 32.62 -47.40 -12.94
CA ASN A 788 32.65 -48.45 -11.92
C ASN A 788 31.60 -49.54 -12.23
N SER A 789 31.62 -50.61 -11.44
CA SER A 789 30.71 -51.75 -11.61
C SER A 789 29.24 -51.31 -11.71
N SER A 790 28.52 -51.83 -12.70
CA SER A 790 27.12 -51.49 -13.03
C SER A 790 26.86 -50.03 -13.40
N GLY A 791 27.89 -49.20 -13.57
CA GLY A 791 27.78 -47.90 -14.22
C GLY A 791 27.63 -48.07 -15.74
N VAL A 792 26.86 -47.19 -16.37
CA VAL A 792 26.50 -47.32 -17.80
C VAL A 792 27.02 -46.14 -18.62
N LEU A 793 27.70 -46.44 -19.72
CA LEU A 793 27.94 -45.52 -20.84
C LEU A 793 27.00 -45.85 -21.99
N ALA A 794 26.31 -44.86 -22.54
CA ALA A 794 25.42 -45.07 -23.67
C ALA A 794 25.38 -43.86 -24.59
N ALA A 795 25.59 -44.03 -25.90
CA ALA A 795 25.39 -42.90 -26.80
C ALA A 795 23.88 -42.60 -26.98
N GLY A 796 23.58 -41.38 -27.38
CA GLY A 796 22.25 -40.97 -27.77
C GLY A 796 22.15 -39.47 -28.05
N THR A 797 21.32 -39.10 -29.00
CA THR A 797 21.06 -37.71 -29.40
C THR A 797 19.91 -37.08 -28.59
N ASN A 798 19.03 -37.88 -27.96
CA ASN A 798 18.01 -37.41 -27.01
C ASN A 798 17.91 -38.30 -25.75
N PRO A 799 17.50 -37.76 -24.58
CA PRO A 799 17.23 -38.59 -23.40
C PRO A 799 16.12 -39.60 -23.66
N GLY A 800 16.37 -40.89 -23.40
CA GLY A 800 15.37 -41.96 -23.47
C GLY A 800 14.93 -42.40 -24.87
N GLN A 801 15.47 -41.80 -25.93
CA GLN A 801 15.16 -42.15 -27.32
C GLN A 801 16.33 -42.86 -27.99
N LEU A 802 16.04 -43.74 -28.95
CA LEU A 802 17.04 -44.21 -29.89
C LEU A 802 17.30 -43.17 -30.98
N ASN A 803 18.56 -42.84 -31.16
CA ASN A 803 19.10 -42.19 -32.34
C ASN A 803 20.59 -42.41 -32.32
N ALA A 804 21.10 -43.02 -33.40
CA ALA A 804 22.51 -43.32 -33.52
C ALA A 804 23.34 -42.06 -33.25
N ALA A 805 24.32 -42.20 -32.37
CA ALA A 805 25.10 -41.08 -31.86
C ALA A 805 26.53 -41.50 -31.53
N THR A 806 27.42 -40.51 -31.41
CA THR A 806 28.79 -40.70 -30.93
C THR A 806 28.98 -40.02 -29.58
N LEU A 807 29.30 -40.78 -28.54
CA LEU A 807 29.73 -40.22 -27.25
C LEU A 807 31.26 -40.18 -27.18
N THR A 808 31.82 -39.01 -26.89
CA THR A 808 33.28 -38.80 -26.89
C THR A 808 33.84 -38.60 -25.47
N THR A 809 35.00 -39.20 -25.18
CA THR A 809 35.82 -38.87 -24.01
C THR A 809 37.15 -38.31 -24.52
N ASN A 810 37.42 -37.04 -24.24
CA ASN A 810 38.69 -36.41 -24.62
C ASN A 810 39.82 -36.78 -23.65
N GLY A 811 39.48 -37.16 -22.42
CA GLY A 811 40.41 -37.77 -21.48
C GLY A 811 40.42 -39.31 -21.56
N LEU A 812 41.20 -39.93 -20.68
CA LEU A 812 41.31 -41.38 -20.58
C LEU A 812 39.98 -41.96 -20.07
N ALA A 813 39.40 -42.90 -20.80
CA ALA A 813 38.26 -43.69 -20.33
C ALA A 813 38.76 -44.93 -19.61
N THR A 814 38.32 -45.18 -18.38
CA THR A 814 38.70 -46.35 -17.56
C THR A 814 37.48 -47.20 -17.27
N LEU A 815 37.53 -48.48 -17.63
CA LEU A 815 36.47 -49.44 -17.33
C LEU A 815 36.91 -50.39 -16.21
N LYS A 816 36.12 -50.44 -15.14
CA LYS A 816 36.26 -51.46 -14.10
C LYS A 816 35.40 -52.68 -14.40
N SER A 817 35.59 -53.74 -13.63
CA SER A 817 34.76 -54.94 -13.77
C SER A 817 33.28 -54.65 -13.48
N GLY A 818 32.42 -55.18 -14.34
CA GLY A 818 30.97 -54.99 -14.32
C GLY A 818 30.50 -53.67 -14.92
N SER A 819 31.39 -52.81 -15.41
CA SER A 819 31.00 -51.60 -16.16
C SER A 819 30.28 -51.96 -17.44
N VAL A 820 29.31 -51.14 -17.84
CA VAL A 820 28.44 -51.43 -19.00
C VAL A 820 28.66 -50.39 -20.09
N LEU A 821 28.99 -50.86 -21.29
CA LEU A 821 28.84 -50.12 -22.53
C LEU A 821 27.52 -50.55 -23.17
N GLU A 822 26.53 -49.67 -23.17
CA GLU A 822 25.26 -49.92 -23.85
C GLU A 822 25.34 -49.41 -25.28
N TRP A 823 25.27 -50.35 -26.20
CA TRP A 823 25.36 -50.14 -27.64
C TRP A 823 24.01 -50.43 -28.28
N LYS A 824 23.43 -49.41 -28.91
CA LYS A 824 22.14 -49.53 -29.58
C LYS A 824 22.32 -49.61 -31.09
N VAL A 825 21.50 -50.45 -31.73
CA VAL A 825 21.49 -50.65 -33.17
C VAL A 825 20.06 -50.59 -33.71
N ASN A 826 19.88 -49.84 -34.79
CA ASN A 826 18.65 -49.81 -35.56
C ASN A 826 18.88 -50.31 -37.00
N ASP A 827 20.00 -49.89 -37.61
CA ASP A 827 20.40 -50.23 -38.97
C ASP A 827 21.78 -50.91 -38.97
N ALA A 828 21.76 -52.23 -39.19
CA ALA A 828 22.97 -53.05 -39.18
C ALA A 828 23.87 -52.84 -40.41
N ALA A 829 23.41 -52.11 -41.43
CA ALA A 829 24.20 -51.74 -42.61
C ALA A 829 24.63 -50.26 -42.60
N GLY A 830 24.15 -49.47 -41.63
CA GLY A 830 24.42 -48.04 -41.53
C GLY A 830 25.84 -47.73 -41.04
N LEU A 831 26.18 -46.44 -41.07
CA LEU A 831 27.47 -45.94 -40.58
C LEU A 831 27.47 -45.78 -39.05
N ALA A 832 28.65 -45.84 -38.43
CA ALA A 832 28.81 -45.55 -37.01
C ALA A 832 28.28 -44.14 -36.66
N GLY A 833 27.49 -44.04 -35.59
CA GLY A 833 26.81 -42.80 -35.20
C GLY A 833 25.64 -42.41 -36.10
N VAL A 834 25.26 -43.23 -37.09
CA VAL A 834 24.10 -42.99 -37.99
C VAL A 834 23.12 -44.17 -38.00
N GLY A 835 23.58 -45.40 -38.16
CA GLY A 835 22.75 -46.63 -38.07
C GLY A 835 22.85 -47.36 -36.73
N TYR A 836 23.90 -47.06 -35.97
CA TYR A 836 24.14 -47.61 -34.64
C TYR A 836 24.99 -46.64 -33.81
N ASP A 837 24.92 -46.77 -32.49
CA ASP A 837 25.69 -45.94 -31.56
C ASP A 837 27.18 -46.22 -31.64
N THR A 838 28.03 -45.23 -31.39
CA THR A 838 29.48 -45.44 -31.31
C THR A 838 30.08 -44.63 -30.18
N PHE A 839 31.27 -45.03 -29.75
CA PHE A 839 32.05 -44.32 -28.73
C PHE A 839 33.35 -43.79 -29.36
N ALA A 840 33.87 -42.69 -28.82
CA ALA A 840 35.17 -42.17 -29.21
C ALA A 840 36.01 -41.92 -27.95
N PHE A 841 37.00 -42.78 -27.70
CA PHE A 841 37.92 -42.68 -26.57
C PHE A 841 39.22 -41.99 -27.03
N GLY A 842 39.20 -40.65 -27.00
CA GLY A 842 40.18 -39.78 -27.66
C GLY A 842 41.59 -39.85 -27.08
N ALA A 843 41.76 -39.96 -25.76
CA ALA A 843 43.08 -40.19 -25.15
C ALA A 843 43.41 -41.67 -24.94
N GLY A 844 42.44 -42.57 -25.17
CA GLY A 844 42.57 -44.01 -25.03
C GLY A 844 41.56 -44.63 -24.06
N LEU A 845 41.58 -45.96 -24.01
CA LEU A 845 40.73 -46.80 -23.17
C LEU A 845 41.60 -47.65 -22.23
N ASP A 846 41.47 -47.45 -20.93
CA ASP A 846 42.12 -48.24 -19.89
C ASP A 846 41.25 -49.43 -19.47
N LEU A 847 41.76 -50.63 -19.77
CA LEU A 847 41.19 -51.93 -19.43
C LEU A 847 42.05 -52.69 -18.41
N SER A 848 43.07 -52.05 -17.83
CA SER A 848 44.01 -52.69 -16.90
C SER A 848 43.34 -53.28 -15.64
N ASN A 849 42.13 -52.82 -15.33
CA ASN A 849 41.30 -53.28 -14.21
C ASN A 849 40.44 -54.51 -14.54
N LEU A 850 40.53 -55.05 -15.76
CA LEU A 850 39.74 -56.20 -16.22
C LEU A 850 40.57 -57.49 -16.26
N SER A 851 39.89 -58.63 -16.33
CA SER A 851 40.49 -59.95 -16.57
C SER A 851 39.44 -60.92 -17.11
N ALA A 852 39.85 -62.14 -17.48
CA ALA A 852 38.91 -63.19 -17.87
C ALA A 852 37.87 -63.55 -16.79
N ALA A 853 38.18 -63.31 -15.51
CA ALA A 853 37.24 -63.52 -14.40
C ALA A 853 36.40 -62.25 -14.08
N ASN A 854 36.99 -61.07 -14.28
CA ASN A 854 36.41 -59.78 -13.92
C ASN A 854 36.23 -58.94 -15.19
N LYS A 855 35.10 -59.14 -15.86
CA LYS A 855 34.81 -58.60 -17.20
C LYS A 855 34.00 -57.31 -17.17
N ALA A 856 34.09 -56.50 -18.22
CA ALA A 856 33.11 -55.46 -18.54
C ALA A 856 31.96 -56.05 -19.40
N ILE A 857 30.87 -55.31 -19.56
CA ILE A 857 29.66 -55.77 -20.25
C ILE A 857 29.40 -54.90 -21.49
N ILE A 858 29.21 -55.52 -22.64
CA ILE A 858 28.60 -54.90 -23.81
C ILE A 858 27.11 -55.24 -23.80
N ARG A 859 26.25 -54.28 -23.47
CA ARG A 859 24.80 -54.45 -23.60
C ARG A 859 24.38 -54.09 -25.01
N VAL A 860 23.84 -55.06 -25.72
CA VAL A 860 23.35 -54.88 -27.09
C VAL A 860 21.84 -54.66 -27.02
N VAL A 861 21.38 -53.54 -27.57
CA VAL A 861 19.95 -53.18 -27.58
C VAL A 861 19.52 -52.94 -29.02
N SER A 862 18.48 -53.65 -29.47
CA SER A 862 17.90 -53.44 -30.80
C SER A 862 16.65 -52.58 -30.73
N PHE A 863 16.39 -51.85 -31.81
CA PHE A 863 15.16 -51.09 -32.00
C PHE A 863 14.65 -51.27 -33.42
N ALA A 864 13.34 -51.12 -33.60
CA ALA A 864 12.71 -51.28 -34.90
C ALA A 864 13.05 -50.13 -35.85
N ASN A 865 13.00 -48.88 -35.38
CA ASN A 865 13.24 -47.68 -36.17
C ASN A 865 14.07 -46.63 -35.40
N PRO A 866 14.78 -45.73 -36.11
CA PRO A 866 15.28 -44.49 -35.53
C PRO A 866 14.15 -43.70 -34.87
N GLY A 867 14.39 -43.19 -33.66
CA GLY A 867 13.44 -42.36 -32.93
C GLY A 867 12.49 -43.12 -32.01
N ASP A 868 12.54 -44.45 -31.98
CA ASP A 868 11.72 -45.25 -31.06
C ASP A 868 12.09 -44.98 -29.58
N LEU A 869 11.08 -44.99 -28.71
CA LEU A 869 11.22 -44.81 -27.26
C LEU A 869 11.29 -46.15 -26.49
N ALA A 870 11.12 -47.27 -27.19
CA ALA A 870 11.15 -48.62 -26.63
C ALA A 870 11.98 -49.54 -27.52
N PHE A 871 12.70 -50.49 -26.91
CA PHE A 871 13.45 -51.51 -27.65
C PHE A 871 12.49 -52.38 -28.47
N GLY A 872 12.98 -52.92 -29.58
CA GLY A 872 12.18 -53.68 -30.53
C GLY A 872 13.04 -54.50 -31.49
N ASN A 873 12.39 -55.33 -32.29
CA ASN A 873 13.05 -56.16 -33.29
C ASN A 873 13.72 -55.28 -34.34
N SER A 874 15.02 -55.40 -34.55
CA SER A 874 15.71 -54.57 -35.55
C SER A 874 15.25 -54.93 -36.95
N THR A 875 14.59 -54.01 -37.63
CA THR A 875 14.08 -54.22 -39.00
C THR A 875 15.19 -54.44 -40.04
N ALA A 876 16.43 -54.07 -39.70
CA ALA A 876 17.58 -54.09 -40.58
C ALA A 876 18.71 -55.05 -40.13
N PHE A 877 18.54 -55.78 -39.02
CA PHE A 877 19.49 -56.81 -38.57
C PHE A 877 18.89 -58.21 -38.73
N ALA A 878 19.13 -58.83 -39.89
CA ALA A 878 18.71 -60.20 -40.17
C ALA A 878 19.57 -61.25 -39.46
N ASN A 879 18.93 -62.33 -38.99
CA ASN A 879 19.63 -63.49 -38.45
C ASN A 879 20.41 -64.23 -39.56
N GLY A 880 21.59 -64.76 -39.23
CA GLY A 880 22.44 -65.52 -40.15
C GLY A 880 23.35 -64.71 -41.08
N GLN A 881 23.39 -63.38 -40.98
CA GLN A 881 24.32 -62.53 -41.75
C GLN A 881 25.43 -62.01 -40.84
N ALA A 882 26.68 -62.40 -41.12
CA ALA A 882 27.83 -61.88 -40.37
C ALA A 882 27.99 -60.38 -40.57
N ARG A 883 28.27 -59.64 -39.48
CA ARG A 883 28.39 -58.17 -39.48
C ARG A 883 29.56 -57.75 -38.59
N THR A 884 30.20 -56.64 -38.96
CA THR A 884 31.23 -55.99 -38.15
C THR A 884 30.85 -54.52 -37.97
N PHE A 885 30.89 -54.04 -36.74
CA PHE A 885 30.51 -52.68 -36.34
C PHE A 885 31.69 -52.00 -35.66
N THR A 886 31.90 -50.71 -35.94
CA THR A 886 32.87 -49.92 -35.19
C THR A 886 32.25 -49.49 -33.86
N LEU A 887 32.45 -50.30 -32.82
CA LEU A 887 31.92 -50.03 -31.49
C LEU A 887 32.53 -48.76 -30.91
N ALA A 888 33.85 -48.62 -31.00
CA ALA A 888 34.55 -47.44 -30.50
C ALA A 888 35.77 -47.09 -31.34
N ASN A 889 35.97 -45.80 -31.63
CA ASN A 889 37.26 -45.28 -32.09
C ASN A 889 38.14 -45.02 -30.87
N VAL A 890 39.40 -45.48 -30.88
CA VAL A 890 40.30 -45.39 -29.73
C VAL A 890 41.71 -44.97 -30.15
N ALA A 891 42.32 -44.03 -29.41
CA ALA A 891 43.71 -43.65 -29.68
C ALA A 891 44.72 -44.71 -29.21
N SER A 892 44.41 -45.39 -28.10
CA SER A 892 45.20 -46.50 -27.56
C SER A 892 44.34 -47.34 -26.61
N ILE A 893 44.77 -48.57 -26.32
CA ILE A 893 44.18 -49.40 -25.27
C ILE A 893 45.26 -49.81 -24.28
N THR A 894 45.00 -49.64 -22.99
CA THR A 894 45.83 -50.22 -21.92
C THR A 894 45.27 -51.58 -21.55
N MET A 895 45.92 -52.66 -22.00
CA MET A 895 45.52 -54.04 -21.71
C MET A 895 45.99 -54.48 -20.31
N PRO A 896 45.26 -55.38 -19.64
CA PRO A 896 45.77 -56.06 -18.45
C PRO A 896 46.87 -57.05 -18.87
N GLY A 897 48.14 -56.64 -18.89
CA GLY A 897 49.26 -57.51 -19.27
C GLY A 897 49.40 -57.81 -20.78
N SER A 898 50.44 -58.55 -21.18
CA SER A 898 50.91 -58.66 -22.57
C SER A 898 50.29 -59.81 -23.41
N THR A 899 49.45 -60.67 -22.83
CA THR A 899 48.92 -61.88 -23.50
C THR A 899 47.39 -61.93 -23.62
N ASN A 900 46.67 -60.87 -23.24
CA ASN A 900 45.21 -60.90 -23.15
C ASN A 900 44.53 -60.48 -24.45
N ASN A 901 43.59 -61.30 -24.94
CA ASN A 901 42.70 -60.96 -26.05
C ASN A 901 41.57 -60.07 -25.52
N ILE A 902 41.27 -58.98 -26.22
CA ILE A 902 40.21 -58.03 -25.82
C ILE A 902 38.85 -58.71 -25.66
N THR A 903 38.53 -59.73 -26.46
CA THR A 903 37.29 -60.50 -26.34
C THR A 903 37.13 -61.14 -24.95
N ASP A 904 38.23 -61.57 -24.32
CA ASP A 904 38.16 -62.23 -23.01
C ASP A 904 37.83 -61.26 -21.86
N LEU A 905 37.99 -59.96 -22.09
CA LEU A 905 37.75 -58.91 -21.10
C LEU A 905 36.29 -58.44 -21.05
N PHE A 906 35.46 -58.89 -22.00
CA PHE A 906 34.06 -58.50 -22.10
C PHE A 906 33.11 -59.71 -22.06
N THR A 907 31.89 -59.46 -21.60
CA THR A 907 30.73 -60.34 -21.76
C THR A 907 29.61 -59.55 -22.45
N TYR A 908 28.65 -60.26 -23.02
CA TYR A 908 27.52 -59.64 -23.73
C TYR A 908 26.23 -59.76 -22.91
N ASP A 909 25.46 -58.68 -22.86
CA ASP A 909 24.09 -58.67 -22.38
C ASP A 909 23.17 -58.46 -23.59
N LEU A 910 22.46 -59.53 -23.97
CA LEU A 910 21.60 -59.58 -25.15
C LEU A 910 20.11 -59.57 -24.78
N ALA A 911 19.76 -59.29 -23.51
CA ALA A 911 18.38 -59.37 -23.03
C ALA A 911 17.41 -58.49 -23.84
N GLN A 912 17.91 -57.37 -24.36
CA GLN A 912 17.14 -56.38 -25.13
C GLN A 912 17.50 -56.36 -26.62
N PHE A 913 18.19 -57.39 -27.11
CA PHE A 913 18.50 -57.55 -28.54
C PHE A 913 17.60 -58.59 -29.19
N ARG A 914 17.04 -58.24 -30.35
CA ARG A 914 16.27 -59.11 -31.24
C ARG A 914 16.60 -58.82 -32.69
N PHE A 915 16.79 -59.88 -33.48
CA PHE A 915 16.87 -59.78 -34.93
C PHE A 915 15.52 -59.36 -35.54
N ALA A 916 15.52 -59.09 -36.85
CA ALA A 916 14.33 -58.73 -37.62
C ALA A 916 13.18 -59.74 -37.48
N ASP A 917 13.50 -61.03 -37.38
CA ASP A 917 12.54 -62.12 -37.21
C ASP A 917 12.06 -62.31 -35.75
N GLY A 918 12.55 -61.48 -34.82
CA GLY A 918 12.23 -61.55 -33.40
C GLY A 918 13.00 -62.60 -32.60
N THR A 919 13.93 -63.33 -33.23
CA THR A 919 14.81 -64.28 -32.53
C THR A 919 15.91 -63.54 -31.74
N GLN A 920 16.38 -64.17 -30.65
CA GLN A 920 17.48 -63.66 -29.85
C GLN A 920 18.81 -64.27 -30.34
N SER A 921 19.89 -63.50 -30.28
CA SER A 921 21.24 -63.97 -30.64
C SER A 921 21.88 -64.77 -29.51
N ASP A 922 22.76 -65.70 -29.87
CA ASP A 922 23.58 -66.46 -28.93
C ASP A 922 24.84 -65.66 -28.54
N LEU A 923 25.26 -65.75 -27.29
CA LEU A 923 26.42 -65.02 -26.75
C LEU A 923 27.71 -65.41 -27.48
N ALA A 924 27.83 -66.68 -27.88
CA ALA A 924 29.02 -67.23 -28.55
C ALA A 924 29.27 -66.63 -29.94
N ASN A 925 28.25 -66.00 -30.55
CA ASN A 925 28.36 -65.42 -31.88
C ASN A 925 28.92 -64.00 -31.88
N TRP A 926 29.17 -63.40 -30.71
CA TRP A 926 29.71 -62.05 -30.59
C TRP A 926 31.19 -62.09 -30.19
N SER A 927 31.98 -61.24 -30.83
CA SER A 927 33.41 -61.10 -30.51
C SER A 927 33.86 -59.65 -30.67
N LEU A 928 35.00 -59.32 -30.06
CA LEU A 928 35.65 -58.01 -30.17
C LEU A 928 37.05 -58.15 -30.77
N ALA A 929 37.40 -57.23 -31.67
CA ALA A 929 38.75 -57.11 -32.20
C ALA A 929 39.24 -55.66 -32.06
N PHE A 930 40.51 -55.49 -31.70
CA PHE A 930 41.19 -54.21 -31.74
C PHE A 930 42.18 -54.21 -32.92
N ASP A 931 42.03 -53.27 -33.84
CA ASP A 931 42.83 -53.19 -35.07
C ASP A 931 43.98 -52.17 -35.00
N GLY A 932 44.15 -51.51 -33.83
CA GLY A 932 45.14 -50.45 -33.61
C GLY A 932 44.54 -49.05 -33.49
N SER A 933 43.36 -48.80 -34.05
CA SER A 933 42.68 -47.49 -33.98
C SER A 933 41.18 -47.58 -33.67
N ALA A 934 40.58 -48.76 -33.75
CA ALA A 934 39.18 -49.00 -33.44
C ALA A 934 38.96 -50.36 -32.75
N ILE A 935 37.93 -50.39 -31.91
CA ILE A 935 37.36 -51.62 -31.36
C ILE A 935 36.16 -51.97 -32.23
N ASN A 936 36.26 -53.12 -32.90
CA ASN A 936 35.22 -53.64 -33.76
C ASN A 936 34.43 -54.74 -33.04
N LEU A 937 33.11 -54.61 -33.04
CA LEU A 937 32.16 -55.60 -32.57
C LEU A 937 31.69 -56.43 -33.75
N ALA A 938 31.99 -57.73 -33.74
CA ALA A 938 31.60 -58.65 -34.79
C ALA A 938 30.50 -59.59 -34.32
N TYR A 939 29.46 -59.73 -35.13
CA TYR A 939 28.50 -60.82 -35.07
C TYR A 939 28.86 -61.83 -36.15
N ALA A 940 29.25 -63.04 -35.74
CA ALA A 940 29.41 -64.17 -36.64
C ALA A 940 28.03 -64.81 -36.89
N SER A 941 27.71 -65.15 -38.13
CA SER A 941 26.55 -66.02 -38.38
C SER A 941 26.81 -67.36 -37.72
N ALA A 942 25.80 -67.96 -37.09
CA ALA A 942 25.90 -69.32 -36.60
C ALA A 942 26.36 -70.20 -37.77
N ILE A 943 27.59 -70.70 -37.69
CA ILE A 943 28.04 -71.75 -38.60
C ILE A 943 27.16 -72.93 -38.23
N PRO A 944 26.37 -73.51 -39.16
CA PRO A 944 25.68 -74.75 -38.88
C PRO A 944 26.75 -75.72 -38.38
N GLU A 945 26.62 -76.22 -37.14
CA GLU A 945 27.53 -77.24 -36.64
C GLU A 945 27.73 -78.27 -37.76
N PRO A 946 28.96 -78.73 -38.06
CA PRO A 946 29.11 -79.88 -38.92
C PRO A 946 28.27 -80.95 -38.26
N SER A 947 27.16 -81.33 -38.92
CA SER A 947 26.23 -82.31 -38.35
C SER A 947 27.07 -83.47 -37.82
N THR A 948 26.71 -84.05 -36.67
CA THR A 948 27.42 -85.19 -36.08
C THR A 948 27.73 -86.31 -37.11
N TYR A 949 26.98 -86.35 -38.22
CA TYR A 949 27.24 -87.16 -39.42
C TYR A 949 28.57 -86.86 -40.14
N GLY A 950 29.03 -85.61 -40.24
CA GLY A 950 30.29 -85.22 -40.88
C GLY A 950 31.54 -85.66 -40.12
N LEU A 951 31.54 -85.52 -38.79
CA LEU A 951 32.62 -86.02 -37.93
C LEU A 951 32.60 -87.56 -37.86
N GLY A 952 31.41 -88.16 -37.83
CA GLY A 952 31.23 -89.62 -37.85
C GLY A 952 31.72 -90.27 -39.14
N LEU A 953 31.43 -89.68 -40.31
CA LEU A 953 31.92 -90.16 -41.61
C LEU A 953 33.44 -89.99 -41.78
N GLY A 954 34.01 -88.89 -41.27
CA GLY A 954 35.46 -88.67 -41.25
C GLY A 954 36.21 -89.72 -40.42
N CYS A 955 35.66 -90.09 -39.27
CA CYS A 955 36.22 -91.16 -38.43
C CYS A 955 36.07 -92.55 -39.06
N LEU A 956 34.95 -92.84 -39.76
CA LEU A 956 34.76 -94.10 -40.48
C LEU A 956 35.73 -94.24 -41.67
N ALA A 957 35.99 -93.15 -42.39
CA ALA A 957 36.96 -93.13 -43.49
C ALA A 957 38.39 -93.37 -43.00
N LEU A 958 38.77 -92.79 -41.85
CA LEU A 958 40.07 -93.05 -41.21
C LEU A 958 40.20 -94.51 -40.74
N ALA A 959 39.13 -95.10 -40.20
CA ALA A 959 39.10 -96.51 -39.82
C ALA A 959 39.23 -97.43 -41.04
N PHE A 960 38.60 -97.09 -42.17
CA PHE A 960 38.70 -97.85 -43.42
C PHE A 960 40.12 -97.79 -44.03
N VAL A 961 40.79 -96.64 -43.93
CA VAL A 961 42.18 -96.47 -44.34
C VAL A 961 43.14 -97.24 -43.41
N ALA A 962 42.88 -97.26 -42.10
CA ALA A 962 43.66 -98.05 -41.13
C ALA A 962 43.51 -99.57 -41.36
N VAL A 963 42.31 -100.05 -41.72
CA VAL A 963 42.07 -101.47 -42.07
C VAL A 963 42.73 -101.85 -43.40
N ARG A 964 42.72 -100.95 -44.40
CA ARG A 964 43.41 -101.19 -45.68
C ARG A 964 44.93 -101.25 -45.52
N ARG A 965 45.51 -100.45 -44.62
CA ARG A 965 46.96 -100.45 -44.32
C ARG A 965 47.41 -101.69 -43.53
N ARG A 966 46.51 -102.33 -42.76
CA ARG A 966 46.83 -103.56 -41.98
C ARG A 966 46.81 -104.85 -42.83
N ARG A 967 46.20 -104.84 -44.03
CA ARG A 967 46.13 -106.02 -44.92
C ARG A 967 47.32 -106.16 -45.90
N GLN A 968 48.25 -105.21 -45.94
CA GLN A 968 49.41 -105.26 -46.84
C GLN A 968 50.69 -105.85 -46.21
N SER A 969 50.61 -106.47 -45.02
CA SER A 969 51.79 -106.96 -44.28
C SER A 969 51.78 -108.46 -43.97
N ALA A 970 51.09 -109.29 -44.76
CA ALA A 970 51.19 -110.76 -44.64
C ALA A 970 52.03 -111.33 -45.81
N PRO A 971 53.13 -112.09 -45.56
CA PRO A 971 53.96 -112.67 -46.62
C PRO A 971 53.26 -113.87 -47.29
N LYS A 972 53.46 -114.02 -48.61
CA LYS A 972 53.05 -115.20 -49.39
C LYS A 972 53.91 -116.41 -49.06
N ALA A 973 53.27 -117.57 -48.85
CA ALA A 973 53.81 -118.89 -49.15
C ALA A 973 53.25 -119.35 -50.49
#